data_AF-A0AAV6VQA2-F1
#
_entry.id   AF-A0AAV6VQA2-F1
#
_cell.length_a   1.000
_cell.length_b   1.000
_cell.length_c   1.000
_cell.angle_alpha   90.00
_cell.angle_beta   90.00
_cell.angle_gamma   90.00
#
_symmetry.space_group_name_H-M   'P 1'
#
loop_
_entity.id
_entity.type
_entity.pdbx_description
1 polymer ?
#
loop_
_entity_poly.entity_id
_entity_poly.type
_entity_poly.pdbx_seq_one_letter_code
_entity_poly.pdbx_strand_id
1 'polypeptide(L)'
;MTVWFRIILLTVLLELWLQVLMSSTEMVEVPIIGRKSQRIVSRVTRGLRLHKRQLGRFTQHIKPAKEIEPIPEGPKVLMPRISSEELKKFIDQAAEAVRFRMESTETSIYRSGAVQKPGTPEWYATATTRIKKAAKNYSRIALTAEEATRRIANKYDLTKDQVSYGLPTADIRGTILNTNCPLEVDFPCQPRKYRAFSGYCNNVQNPSWGNSNRRFVRFLAPDYADAVSLPRQAIGGEYLPSAREVSMSVHTDSDRPHTHVTAILAIFGEFVYHDLAHIAQSAGYQGSRIKCCGVDKNQFHPECYPIRVPTSDPVFGRRNQNCMEYTRSCTTPRIGCTLGPREQINQVTAFLDASVVYGSSEEEANLLRTFKGGELKTQRTAAGRELLPADVEQSYCKGLGKSKCFLAGDIRVNENAGLIVMHTVWVREHNRLARNLAQLNPHWDDHQIFEEARRIVGAQLQHITYKELLPAILGQDITDKYDLQPQGSGHFTGYDININAGVSNAVATSVFAFLFSMMPSHFELYSKEYKKVGSKAMSETFFQPSDMYDSNKLNEYLLGLVSQKAQNRDEFISKEMTNNIFTETNTGAGTDLVAYILQQGRDHGIPGYTHWRKFCRIDPTINSFSDLRAAMASETIEKIARIYKNVHDIDLFTGGLAETPLNGAVIGPTFACLLGRQFHYVRRGDRFWYENDIPPSSFSKEQLTEIRKVSLARILCDNADNADFMQPSTMYVTDPFLNAYQTCSSGDIPTMDLSKWKTLSPRFQVSATVLKDSLSRAKRQAANLMENERISINREQGLAGSKSPQAAHLSFLRPKRQAQLISNQSLVLEFASQTFANNFLNRNQRDEETRLSFNSIQDLMSALPNVDVGDLLDIPKVFDCDDQTLPCDHTSKFRTITGWCNNLNHPEWGKSMRVFSRILPPVYEDDMSSPRVTGRQGTPLPSGRLISTQVHYDVAAPHVRYSLMVMQWGQFVDHDITFTPMNTANGKPLDCSDCQSARSVHPECLPIVVPPNDPFYPAINRTTGRPTCISFVRSLAGQLTLGRREQLNQVTAYVDASNVYGSDRCEARMLRTFIGGKLNVTRHPHGAKDLLPQTSNHKDCVAPSGLCFEAGDSRASEQPALAAMHTIFMREHNRIVTELQKMNPHWSDEMLYQHGKG
;
A
#
# COMPACT_ATOMS: atom_id res chain seq x y z
N MET A 1 27.33 -50.82 4.85
CA MET A 1 28.27 -49.93 5.56
C MET A 1 29.03 -48.96 4.63
N THR A 2 28.46 -48.53 3.49
CA THR A 2 29.21 -47.73 2.47
C THR A 2 28.39 -46.65 1.75
N VAL A 3 27.16 -46.33 2.18
CA VAL A 3 26.30 -45.31 1.54
C VAL A 3 26.01 -44.11 2.44
N TRP A 4 25.85 -44.31 3.75
CA TRP A 4 25.67 -43.21 4.72
C TRP A 4 26.93 -42.37 4.94
N PHE A 5 28.12 -42.96 4.76
CA PHE A 5 29.41 -42.28 4.83
C PHE A 5 29.74 -41.42 3.58
N ARG A 6 28.98 -41.55 2.47
CA ARG A 6 29.17 -40.73 1.25
C ARG A 6 28.24 -39.53 1.15
N ILE A 7 27.14 -39.50 1.90
CA ILE A 7 26.19 -38.37 1.87
C ILE A 7 26.63 -37.28 2.84
N ILE A 8 27.12 -37.62 4.03
CA ILE A 8 27.58 -36.64 5.02
C ILE A 8 28.91 -35.98 4.59
N LEU A 9 29.75 -36.68 3.83
CA LEU A 9 31.01 -36.15 3.30
C LEU A 9 30.80 -35.12 2.16
N LEU A 10 29.68 -35.19 1.41
CA LEU A 10 29.38 -34.23 0.33
C LEU A 10 28.66 -32.97 0.82
N THR A 11 27.86 -33.06 1.89
CA THR A 11 27.16 -31.90 2.46
C THR A 11 28.08 -31.03 3.32
N VAL A 12 29.01 -31.64 4.06
CA VAL A 12 30.00 -30.92 4.88
C VAL A 12 31.09 -30.26 4.01
N LEU A 13 31.45 -30.82 2.85
CA LEU A 13 32.45 -30.21 1.95
C LEU A 13 31.89 -29.06 1.09
N LEU A 14 30.57 -28.98 0.86
CA LEU A 14 29.96 -27.88 0.09
C LEU A 14 29.64 -26.64 0.94
N GLU A 15 29.27 -26.84 2.21
CA GLU A 15 29.04 -25.72 3.16
C GLU A 15 30.35 -25.06 3.62
N LEU A 16 31.45 -25.83 3.73
CA LEU A 16 32.77 -25.30 4.09
C LEU A 16 33.49 -24.55 2.95
N TRP A 17 33.14 -24.78 1.68
CA TRP A 17 33.74 -24.03 0.55
C TRP A 17 33.06 -22.67 0.30
N LEU A 18 31.79 -22.51 0.72
CA LEU A 18 31.00 -21.30 0.51
C LEU A 18 31.17 -20.23 1.59
N GLN A 19 31.71 -20.55 2.77
CA GLN A 19 31.96 -19.57 3.83
C GLN A 19 33.40 -19.01 3.88
N VAL A 20 34.35 -19.57 3.14
CA VAL A 20 35.77 -19.15 3.19
C VAL A 20 36.14 -18.08 2.14
N LEU A 21 35.29 -17.80 1.14
CA LEU A 21 35.63 -16.86 0.05
C LEU A 21 35.10 -15.42 0.19
N MET A 22 34.55 -15.01 1.33
CA MET A 22 34.20 -13.61 1.58
C MET A 22 34.93 -13.01 2.81
N SER A 23 36.04 -12.35 2.49
CA SER A 23 36.72 -11.24 3.20
C SER A 23 37.71 -11.57 4.33
N SER A 24 39.01 -11.56 4.01
CA SER A 24 39.93 -10.46 4.38
C SER A 24 41.37 -10.72 3.91
N THR A 25 41.87 -9.78 3.10
CA THR A 25 43.24 -9.21 3.07
C THR A 25 44.48 -10.11 3.25
N GLU A 26 45.37 -10.10 2.25
CA GLU A 26 46.82 -9.95 2.47
C GLU A 26 47.46 -9.07 1.38
N MET A 27 48.44 -8.29 1.83
CA MET A 27 49.09 -7.10 1.23
C MET A 27 50.36 -7.45 0.45
N VAL A 28 50.76 -6.65 -0.56
CA VAL A 28 52.15 -6.15 -0.75
C VAL A 28 52.14 -4.76 -1.46
N GLU A 29 53.13 -3.94 -1.10
CA GLU A 29 53.32 -2.47 -1.12
C GLU A 29 53.77 -1.75 -2.43
N VAL A 30 53.28 -0.49 -2.60
CA VAL A 30 53.97 0.83 -2.84
C VAL A 30 54.70 1.10 -4.21
N PRO A 31 54.87 2.38 -4.67
CA PRO A 31 53.98 3.30 -5.40
C PRO A 31 54.50 3.60 -6.85
N ILE A 32 53.88 4.52 -7.62
CA ILE A 32 54.55 5.52 -8.52
C ILE A 32 53.50 6.27 -9.38
N ILE A 33 53.36 7.57 -9.08
CA ILE A 33 53.20 8.76 -9.94
C ILE A 33 52.78 8.58 -11.42
N GLY A 34 51.74 9.31 -11.85
CA GLY A 34 51.83 10.10 -13.11
C GLY A 34 50.70 10.02 -14.16
N ARG A 35 49.88 11.07 -14.19
CA ARG A 35 49.31 11.81 -15.36
C ARG A 35 48.74 11.07 -16.60
N LYS A 36 47.48 11.47 -16.89
CA LYS A 36 46.87 11.87 -18.20
C LYS A 36 46.66 10.84 -19.32
N SER A 37 45.39 10.80 -19.74
CA SER A 37 44.89 10.90 -21.12
C SER A 37 44.77 9.65 -22.00
N GLN A 38 43.56 9.58 -22.58
CA GLN A 38 43.19 9.10 -23.92
C GLN A 38 42.66 7.67 -24.15
N ARG A 39 41.51 7.69 -24.83
CA ARG A 39 40.77 6.59 -25.47
C ARG A 39 41.68 5.77 -26.39
N ILE A 40 41.52 4.44 -26.35
CA ILE A 40 41.71 3.58 -27.52
C ILE A 40 40.54 2.60 -27.61
N VAL A 41 39.83 2.70 -28.72
CA VAL A 41 38.85 1.72 -29.21
C VAL A 41 39.63 0.64 -29.95
N SER A 42 39.40 -0.65 -29.66
CA SER A 42 39.69 -1.70 -30.63
C SER A 42 38.55 -2.72 -30.71
N ARG A 43 37.88 -2.71 -31.86
CA ARG A 43 37.02 -3.77 -32.40
C ARG A 43 37.78 -5.10 -32.47
N VAL A 44 37.24 -6.17 -31.88
CA VAL A 44 37.15 -7.49 -32.53
C VAL A 44 35.94 -8.20 -31.93
N THR A 45 34.89 -8.40 -32.73
CA THR A 45 34.01 -9.59 -32.70
C THR A 45 32.95 -9.42 -33.80
N ARG A 46 33.29 -9.90 -35.00
CA ARG A 46 32.33 -10.33 -36.01
C ARG A 46 32.38 -11.85 -36.01
N GLY A 47 31.22 -12.49 -35.83
CA GLY A 47 31.05 -13.91 -36.07
C GLY A 47 30.56 -14.69 -34.86
N LEU A 48 29.24 -14.68 -34.63
CA LEU A 48 28.42 -15.85 -34.28
C LEU A 48 27.01 -15.36 -33.89
N ARG A 49 26.16 -15.20 -34.90
CA ARG A 49 24.70 -15.36 -34.74
C ARG A 49 24.43 -16.85 -34.91
N LEU A 50 23.88 -17.49 -33.88
CA LEU A 50 22.66 -18.32 -33.91
C LEU A 50 22.55 -19.13 -32.61
N HIS A 51 21.32 -19.18 -32.07
CA HIS A 51 20.84 -20.00 -30.95
C HIS A 51 21.23 -19.59 -29.51
N LYS A 52 20.53 -18.57 -28.99
CA LYS A 52 20.22 -18.43 -27.55
C LYS A 52 18.71 -18.21 -27.34
N ARG A 53 17.92 -19.25 -27.65
CA ARG A 53 16.63 -19.51 -26.98
C ARG A 53 16.87 -20.82 -26.22
N GLN A 54 16.59 -20.85 -24.91
CA GLN A 54 16.90 -21.92 -23.95
C GLN A 54 18.28 -21.85 -23.26
N LEU A 55 18.52 -20.80 -22.48
CA LEU A 55 19.35 -20.84 -21.25
C LEU A 55 19.25 -19.47 -20.58
N GLY A 56 18.10 -19.23 -19.95
CA GLY A 56 17.77 -18.01 -19.21
C GLY A 56 16.90 -18.29 -17.99
N ARG A 57 16.97 -19.52 -17.44
CA ARG A 57 16.43 -19.86 -16.14
C ARG A 57 17.62 -20.03 -15.20
N PHE A 58 17.53 -19.41 -14.01
CA PHE A 58 18.52 -19.41 -12.93
C PHE A 58 19.64 -18.37 -13.00
N THR A 59 19.26 -17.08 -12.97
CA THR A 59 19.88 -16.05 -12.10
C THR A 59 18.95 -14.84 -12.08
N GLN A 60 18.18 -14.68 -11.01
CA GLN A 60 17.44 -13.44 -10.71
C GLN A 60 18.45 -12.40 -10.24
N HIS A 61 19.13 -11.74 -11.18
CA HIS A 61 19.75 -10.45 -10.87
C HIS A 61 18.64 -9.40 -10.83
N ILE A 62 18.53 -8.72 -9.70
CA ILE A 62 17.76 -7.49 -9.50
C ILE A 62 18.05 -6.58 -10.70
N LYS A 63 17.10 -6.43 -11.63
CA LYS A 63 17.23 -5.44 -12.69
C LYS A 63 17.22 -4.07 -12.00
N PRO A 64 18.26 -3.23 -12.16
CA PRO A 64 18.18 -1.85 -11.68
C PRO A 64 16.97 -1.17 -12.32
N ALA A 65 16.30 -0.29 -11.57
CA ALA A 65 15.16 0.46 -12.08
C ALA A 65 15.56 1.18 -13.38
N LYS A 66 14.80 0.98 -14.46
CA LYS A 66 14.95 1.83 -15.64
C LYS A 66 14.42 3.20 -15.25
N GLU A 67 15.31 4.12 -14.93
CA GLU A 67 14.96 5.51 -14.68
C GLU A 67 14.34 6.10 -15.95
N ILE A 68 13.09 6.51 -15.83
CA ILE A 68 12.43 7.33 -16.84
C ILE A 68 12.76 8.78 -16.52
N GLU A 69 13.02 9.57 -17.55
CA GLU A 69 13.31 10.99 -17.37
C GLU A 69 12.22 11.64 -16.52
N PRO A 70 12.60 12.37 -15.45
CA PRO A 70 11.64 13.02 -14.58
C PRO A 70 10.80 14.01 -15.38
N ILE A 71 9.60 14.30 -14.87
CA ILE A 71 8.80 15.39 -15.41
C ILE A 71 9.63 16.67 -15.20
N PRO A 72 9.87 17.49 -16.25
CA PRO A 72 10.70 18.69 -16.13
C PRO A 72 10.19 19.60 -15.02
N GLU A 73 11.06 20.01 -14.11
CA GLU A 73 10.74 21.06 -13.16
C GLU A 73 10.57 22.39 -13.91
N GLY A 74 9.62 23.20 -13.45
CA GLY A 74 9.37 24.52 -14.01
C GLY A 74 10.58 25.45 -13.87
N PRO A 75 10.75 26.45 -14.76
CA PRO A 75 11.77 27.47 -14.59
C PRO A 75 11.57 28.25 -13.28
N LYS A 76 12.67 28.60 -12.62
CA LYS A 76 12.63 29.58 -11.52
C LYS A 76 12.35 30.96 -12.12
N VAL A 77 11.27 31.57 -11.68
CA VAL A 77 10.81 32.88 -12.18
C VAL A 77 10.97 33.95 -11.10
N LEU A 78 11.42 35.13 -11.52
CA LEU A 78 11.55 36.27 -10.62
C LEU A 78 10.19 36.98 -10.49
N MET A 79 9.69 37.08 -9.26
CA MET A 79 8.36 37.65 -8.98
C MET A 79 8.46 39.12 -8.54
N PRO A 80 7.52 39.99 -8.96
CA PRO A 80 7.41 41.33 -8.39
C PRO A 80 7.05 41.25 -6.90
N ARG A 81 7.43 42.28 -6.14
CA ARG A 81 7.16 42.32 -4.70
C ARG A 81 5.69 42.64 -4.46
N ILE A 82 4.94 41.66 -3.94
CA ILE A 82 3.54 41.80 -3.54
C ILE A 82 3.50 41.82 -2.01
N SER A 83 2.99 42.90 -1.41
CA SER A 83 2.86 42.96 0.06
C SER A 83 1.77 42.03 0.57
N SER A 84 1.89 41.57 1.82
CA SER A 84 0.89 40.69 2.45
C SER A 84 -0.49 41.37 2.54
N GLU A 85 -0.52 42.69 2.76
CA GLU A 85 -1.75 43.50 2.78
C GLU A 85 -2.41 43.57 1.40
N GLU A 86 -1.63 43.80 0.34
CA GLU A 86 -2.16 43.81 -1.03
C GLU A 86 -2.68 42.42 -1.44
N LEU A 87 -1.91 41.37 -1.13
CA LEU A 87 -2.30 39.98 -1.41
C LEU A 87 -3.64 39.66 -0.74
N LYS A 88 -3.77 39.98 0.56
CA LYS A 88 -5.02 39.81 1.30
C LYS A 88 -6.17 40.59 0.67
N LYS A 89 -5.95 41.86 0.30
CA LYS A 89 -6.96 42.70 -0.37
C LYS A 89 -7.47 42.07 -1.67
N PHE A 90 -6.58 41.56 -2.53
CA PHE A 90 -7.01 40.91 -3.77
C PHE A 90 -7.82 39.64 -3.52
N ILE A 91 -7.42 38.85 -2.53
CA ILE A 91 -8.11 37.61 -2.15
C ILE A 91 -9.50 37.91 -1.56
N ASP A 92 -9.63 38.91 -0.69
CA ASP A 92 -10.91 39.30 -0.09
C ASP A 92 -11.90 39.81 -1.16
N GLN A 93 -11.42 40.66 -2.09
CA GLN A 93 -12.21 41.11 -3.24
C GLN A 93 -12.63 39.94 -4.15
N ALA A 94 -11.75 38.98 -4.37
CA ALA A 94 -12.05 37.79 -5.16
C ALA A 94 -13.15 36.94 -4.50
N ALA A 95 -13.08 36.73 -3.18
CA ALA A 95 -14.10 35.95 -2.49
C ALA A 95 -15.46 36.65 -2.46
N GLU A 96 -15.49 37.97 -2.35
CA GLU A 96 -16.74 38.72 -2.47
C GLU A 96 -17.37 38.56 -3.86
N ALA A 97 -16.56 38.65 -4.92
CA ALA A 97 -17.03 38.44 -6.30
C ALA A 97 -17.58 37.02 -6.51
N VAL A 98 -16.87 36.00 -6.01
CA VAL A 98 -17.32 34.59 -6.09
C VAL A 98 -18.57 34.36 -5.25
N ARG A 99 -18.67 34.95 -4.06
CA ARG A 99 -19.88 34.88 -3.22
C ARG A 99 -21.08 35.50 -3.94
N PHE A 100 -20.94 36.71 -4.49
CA PHE A 100 -21.99 37.37 -5.25
C PHE A 100 -22.46 36.54 -6.45
N ARG A 101 -21.50 35.93 -7.17
CA ARG A 101 -21.79 35.00 -8.26
C ARG A 101 -22.66 33.83 -7.79
N MET A 102 -22.25 33.14 -6.73
CA MET A 102 -22.92 31.94 -6.22
C MET A 102 -24.32 32.24 -5.64
N GLU A 103 -24.45 33.31 -4.86
CA GLU A 103 -25.68 33.60 -4.11
C GLU A 103 -26.70 34.39 -4.94
N SER A 104 -26.24 35.29 -5.80
CA SER A 104 -27.11 36.17 -6.60
C SER A 104 -27.18 35.76 -8.07
N THR A 105 -26.04 35.64 -8.74
CA THR A 105 -26.01 35.43 -10.21
C THR A 105 -26.56 34.04 -10.58
N GLU A 106 -26.08 32.98 -9.94
CA GLU A 106 -26.55 31.62 -10.21
C GLU A 106 -28.03 31.44 -9.86
N THR A 107 -28.49 32.02 -8.75
CA THR A 107 -29.91 32.00 -8.36
C THR A 107 -30.79 32.71 -9.39
N SER A 108 -30.34 33.86 -9.91
CA SER A 108 -31.06 34.62 -10.95
C SER A 108 -31.17 33.83 -12.25
N ILE A 109 -30.06 33.26 -12.72
CA ILE A 109 -30.02 32.40 -13.93
C ILE A 109 -30.96 31.20 -13.75
N TYR A 110 -30.91 30.52 -12.60
CA TYR A 110 -31.79 29.40 -12.30
C TYR A 110 -33.28 29.80 -12.34
N ARG A 111 -33.65 30.91 -11.70
CA ARG A 111 -35.04 31.41 -11.68
C ARG A 111 -35.55 31.85 -13.06
N SER A 112 -34.66 32.23 -13.97
CA SER A 112 -35.02 32.58 -15.35
C SER A 112 -35.41 31.38 -16.22
N GLY A 113 -35.14 30.14 -15.75
CA GLY A 113 -35.37 28.92 -16.52
C GLY A 113 -34.25 28.59 -17.52
N ALA A 114 -33.12 29.29 -17.49
CA ALA A 114 -31.93 29.03 -18.31
C ALA A 114 -31.13 27.81 -17.81
N VAL A 115 -31.81 26.67 -17.71
CA VAL A 115 -31.26 25.35 -17.34
C VAL A 115 -31.53 24.35 -18.46
N GLN A 116 -30.69 23.33 -18.58
CA GLN A 116 -30.89 22.30 -19.61
C GLN A 116 -32.16 21.50 -19.35
N LYS A 117 -32.89 21.16 -20.43
CA LYS A 117 -34.11 20.37 -20.36
C LYS A 117 -33.79 18.88 -20.28
N PRO A 118 -34.37 18.12 -19.32
CA PRO A 118 -34.23 16.66 -19.26
C PRO A 118 -34.61 15.97 -20.58
N GLY A 119 -33.84 14.94 -20.95
CA GLY A 119 -34.08 14.14 -22.15
C GLY A 119 -33.47 14.67 -23.45
N THR A 120 -32.87 15.87 -23.44
CA THR A 120 -32.13 16.41 -24.60
C THR A 120 -30.76 15.76 -24.78
N PRO A 121 -30.18 15.71 -26.00
CA PRO A 121 -28.88 15.09 -26.24
C PRO A 121 -27.78 15.71 -25.36
N GLU A 122 -27.82 17.03 -25.19
CA GLU A 122 -26.88 17.78 -24.36
C GLU A 122 -27.07 17.49 -22.87
N TRP A 123 -28.31 17.23 -22.44
CA TRP A 123 -28.60 16.81 -21.08
C TRP A 123 -28.01 15.43 -20.76
N TYR A 124 -28.03 14.49 -21.70
CA TYR A 124 -27.35 13.20 -21.54
C TYR A 124 -25.82 13.34 -21.58
N ALA A 125 -25.29 14.19 -22.46
CA ALA A 125 -23.85 14.46 -22.52
C ALA A 125 -23.32 14.95 -21.17
N THR A 126 -23.98 15.92 -20.56
CA THR A 126 -23.61 16.44 -19.22
C THR A 126 -23.91 15.46 -18.06
N ALA A 127 -24.65 14.37 -18.31
CA ALA A 127 -24.88 13.33 -17.30
C ALA A 127 -23.64 12.48 -17.04
N THR A 128 -22.85 12.18 -18.08
CA THR A 128 -21.59 11.44 -17.97
C THR A 128 -20.53 12.19 -17.15
N THR A 129 -20.57 13.53 -17.17
CA THR A 129 -19.64 14.44 -16.48
C THR A 129 -20.26 15.11 -15.25
N ARG A 130 -21.33 14.54 -14.68
CA ARG A 130 -22.04 15.14 -13.54
C ARG A 130 -21.10 15.33 -12.35
N ILE A 131 -21.18 16.51 -11.74
CA ILE A 131 -20.43 16.86 -10.53
C ILE A 131 -21.01 16.18 -9.28
N LYS A 132 -20.13 15.59 -8.47
CA LYS A 132 -20.40 15.05 -7.14
C LYS A 132 -20.44 16.20 -6.11
N LYS A 133 -21.19 16.00 -5.02
CA LYS A 133 -21.32 17.02 -3.95
C LYS A 133 -19.96 17.44 -3.37
N ALA A 134 -19.05 16.48 -3.15
CA ALA A 134 -17.69 16.73 -2.68
C ALA A 134 -16.92 17.65 -3.64
N ALA A 135 -16.90 17.34 -4.94
CA ALA A 135 -16.26 18.16 -5.97
C ALA A 135 -16.81 19.60 -6.02
N LYS A 136 -18.14 19.78 -5.86
CA LYS A 136 -18.76 21.11 -5.80
C LYS A 136 -18.25 21.96 -4.63
N ASN A 137 -18.01 21.34 -3.48
CA ASN A 137 -17.50 22.04 -2.30
C ASN A 137 -16.07 22.56 -2.52
N TYR A 138 -15.18 21.74 -3.11
CA TYR A 138 -13.82 22.15 -3.45
C TYR A 138 -13.79 23.31 -4.46
N SER A 139 -14.71 23.30 -5.43
CA SER A 139 -14.76 24.31 -6.50
C SER A 139 -14.94 25.74 -6.02
N ARG A 140 -15.68 25.97 -4.92
CA ARG A 140 -15.96 27.32 -4.43
C ARG A 140 -14.68 28.07 -4.06
N ILE A 141 -13.76 27.38 -3.37
CA ILE A 141 -12.49 27.96 -2.93
C ILE A 141 -11.52 28.09 -4.11
N ALA A 142 -11.53 27.12 -5.02
CA ALA A 142 -10.75 27.17 -6.25
C ALA A 142 -11.10 28.38 -7.12
N LEU A 143 -12.39 28.71 -7.26
CA LEU A 143 -12.85 29.89 -7.99
C LEU A 143 -12.36 31.19 -7.34
N THR A 144 -12.29 31.26 -6.00
CA THR A 144 -11.71 32.40 -5.29
C THR A 144 -10.22 32.54 -5.61
N ALA A 145 -9.46 31.44 -5.60
CA ALA A 145 -8.04 31.46 -5.92
C ALA A 145 -7.80 31.85 -7.40
N GLU A 146 -8.63 31.36 -8.32
CA GLU A 146 -8.59 31.70 -9.75
C GLU A 146 -8.86 33.20 -9.96
N GLU A 147 -9.92 33.73 -9.35
CA GLU A 147 -10.28 35.16 -9.42
C GLU A 147 -9.20 36.07 -8.82
N ALA A 148 -8.61 35.68 -7.69
CA ALA A 148 -7.50 36.40 -7.08
C ALA A 148 -6.26 36.37 -7.97
N THR A 149 -5.92 35.21 -8.54
CA THR A 149 -4.81 35.04 -9.49
C THR A 149 -4.98 35.97 -10.68
N ARG A 150 -6.18 36.03 -11.27
CA ARG A 150 -6.48 36.91 -12.40
C ARG A 150 -6.29 38.40 -12.05
N ARG A 151 -6.76 38.82 -10.88
CA ARG A 151 -6.61 40.22 -10.42
C ARG A 151 -5.14 40.59 -10.23
N ILE A 152 -4.35 39.69 -9.65
CA ILE A 152 -2.92 39.91 -9.41
C ILE A 152 -2.16 39.90 -10.73
N ALA A 153 -2.42 38.92 -11.60
CA ALA A 153 -1.79 38.83 -12.92
C ALA A 153 -2.00 40.10 -13.73
N ASN A 154 -3.24 40.62 -13.77
CA ASN A 154 -3.55 41.86 -14.48
C ASN A 154 -2.96 43.11 -13.82
N LYS A 155 -2.88 43.15 -12.48
CA LYS A 155 -2.35 44.32 -11.76
C LYS A 155 -0.83 44.49 -11.98
N TYR A 156 -0.10 43.39 -12.01
CA TYR A 156 1.36 43.38 -12.10
C TYR A 156 1.89 42.98 -13.49
N ASP A 157 1.00 42.81 -14.47
CA ASP A 157 1.32 42.38 -15.84
C ASP A 157 2.20 41.12 -15.88
N LEU A 158 1.78 40.10 -15.15
CA LEU A 158 2.57 38.88 -14.97
C LEU A 158 2.61 38.04 -16.25
N THR A 159 3.80 37.55 -16.58
CA THR A 159 4.00 36.60 -17.68
C THR A 159 3.38 35.22 -17.38
N LYS A 160 3.17 34.40 -18.43
CA LYS A 160 2.67 33.02 -18.30
C LYS A 160 3.48 32.18 -17.31
N ASP A 161 4.81 32.30 -17.34
CA ASP A 161 5.69 31.56 -16.45
C ASP A 161 5.60 32.08 -15.00
N GLN A 162 5.49 33.39 -14.79
CA GLN A 162 5.29 33.97 -13.46
C GLN A 162 3.96 33.52 -12.83
N VAL A 163 2.89 33.43 -13.62
CA VAL A 163 1.60 32.91 -13.16
C VAL A 163 1.67 31.41 -12.85
N SER A 164 2.32 30.63 -13.72
CA SER A 164 2.36 29.15 -13.61
C SER A 164 3.30 28.63 -12.54
N TYR A 165 4.44 29.29 -12.34
CA TYR A 165 5.53 28.82 -11.47
C TYR A 165 5.83 29.75 -10.29
N GLY A 166 5.50 31.03 -10.38
CA GLY A 166 5.79 32.02 -9.34
C GLY A 166 4.63 32.25 -8.35
N LEU A 167 3.41 32.50 -8.84
CA LEU A 167 2.24 32.69 -7.96
C LEU A 167 1.94 31.51 -7.02
N PRO A 168 2.13 30.23 -7.42
CA PRO A 168 1.94 29.10 -6.50
C PRO A 168 2.86 29.11 -5.28
N THR A 169 3.96 29.88 -5.30
CA THR A 169 4.87 30.00 -4.15
C THR A 169 4.55 31.19 -3.26
N ALA A 170 3.50 31.97 -3.55
CA ALA A 170 3.10 33.11 -2.72
C ALA A 170 2.58 32.63 -1.36
N ASP A 171 3.00 33.30 -0.29
CA ASP A 171 2.57 32.99 1.07
C ASP A 171 1.16 33.54 1.33
N ILE A 172 0.18 32.66 1.35
CA ILE A 172 -1.23 33.00 1.59
C ILE A 172 -1.63 32.95 3.07
N ARG A 173 -0.69 32.74 4.01
CA ARG A 173 -1.01 32.70 5.44
C ARG A 173 -1.65 34.02 5.88
N GLY A 174 -2.67 33.94 6.72
CA GLY A 174 -3.44 35.11 7.16
C GLY A 174 -4.52 35.59 6.18
N THR A 175 -4.76 34.85 5.09
CA THR A 175 -5.84 35.11 4.13
C THR A 175 -6.96 34.08 4.26
N ILE A 176 -8.15 34.40 3.74
CA ILE A 176 -9.31 33.49 3.73
C ILE A 176 -9.09 32.21 2.90
N LEU A 177 -8.17 32.22 1.91
CA LEU A 177 -7.84 31.02 1.15
C LEU A 177 -7.15 29.99 2.04
N ASN A 178 -6.25 30.43 2.93
CA ASN A 178 -5.61 29.55 3.90
C ASN A 178 -6.60 29.09 4.97
N THR A 179 -7.41 30.00 5.53
CA THR A 179 -8.37 29.68 6.61
C THR A 179 -9.45 28.70 6.16
N ASN A 180 -9.96 28.85 4.95
CA ASN A 180 -11.02 27.99 4.43
C ASN A 180 -10.48 26.80 3.63
N CYS A 181 -9.16 26.64 3.48
CA CYS A 181 -8.60 25.60 2.64
C CYS A 181 -9.05 24.21 3.13
N PRO A 182 -9.65 23.36 2.28
CA PRO A 182 -10.15 22.06 2.68
C PRO A 182 -8.98 21.06 2.71
N LEU A 183 -8.07 21.29 3.66
CA LEU A 183 -6.96 20.41 4.03
C LEU A 183 -7.44 19.46 5.12
N GLU A 184 -8.13 18.40 4.73
CA GLU A 184 -8.23 17.21 5.58
C GLU A 184 -6.94 16.42 5.39
N VAL A 185 -6.01 16.60 6.32
CA VAL A 185 -4.84 15.73 6.46
C VAL A 185 -4.90 15.15 7.86
N ASP A 186 -5.54 13.99 7.99
CA ASP A 186 -5.34 13.12 9.15
C ASP A 186 -3.91 12.60 9.14
N PHE A 187 -3.03 13.28 9.87
CA PHE A 187 -1.64 12.90 10.03
C PHE A 187 -1.38 12.54 11.50
N PRO A 188 -0.69 11.42 11.79
CA PRO A 188 0.01 10.52 10.85
C PRO A 188 -0.89 9.48 10.17
N CYS A 189 -0.61 9.21 8.89
CA CYS A 189 -1.18 8.07 8.14
C CYS A 189 -0.67 6.74 8.71
N GLN A 190 -1.57 5.87 9.16
CA GLN A 190 -1.20 4.51 9.56
C GLN A 190 -1.20 3.56 8.35
N PRO A 191 -0.15 2.73 8.17
CA PRO A 191 -0.11 1.75 7.09
C PRO A 191 -1.14 0.63 7.33
N ARG A 192 -2.31 0.76 6.71
CA ARG A 192 -3.37 -0.25 6.72
C ARG A 192 -3.14 -1.31 5.64
N LYS A 193 -3.72 -2.49 5.88
CA LYS A 193 -3.74 -3.62 4.93
C LYS A 193 -4.58 -3.32 3.67
N TYR A 194 -5.70 -2.63 3.83
CA TYR A 194 -6.64 -2.32 2.76
C TYR A 194 -6.57 -0.84 2.34
N ARG A 195 -6.95 -0.58 1.10
CA ARG A 195 -7.01 0.77 0.49
C ARG A 195 -8.18 1.55 1.07
N ALA A 196 -7.99 2.82 1.38
CA ALA A 196 -9.11 3.74 1.58
C ALA A 196 -9.88 3.92 0.27
N PHE A 197 -11.21 4.08 0.32
CA PHE A 197 -12.04 4.33 -0.88
C PHE A 197 -11.66 5.61 -1.61
N SER A 198 -11.20 6.62 -0.89
CA SER A 198 -10.74 7.89 -1.46
C SER A 198 -9.31 7.87 -1.99
N GLY A 199 -8.58 6.76 -1.85
CA GLY A 199 -7.14 6.68 -2.15
C GLY A 199 -6.22 7.27 -1.06
N TYR A 200 -6.80 7.84 0.00
CA TYR A 200 -6.07 8.47 1.11
C TYR A 200 -5.04 7.53 1.75
N CYS A 201 -3.89 8.07 2.15
CA CYS A 201 -2.76 7.32 2.72
C CYS A 201 -2.20 6.19 1.84
N ASN A 202 -2.39 6.23 0.52
CA ASN A 202 -1.58 5.40 -0.38
C ASN A 202 -0.10 5.78 -0.21
N ASN A 203 0.20 7.07 -0.39
CA ASN A 203 1.49 7.66 -0.08
C ASN A 203 1.48 8.23 1.34
N VAL A 204 2.36 7.72 2.23
CA VAL A 204 2.36 8.13 3.65
C VAL A 204 3.07 9.46 3.92
N GLN A 205 3.94 9.92 3.01
CA GLN A 205 4.59 11.24 3.09
C GLN A 205 3.69 12.33 2.51
N ASN A 206 2.95 12.01 1.46
CA ASN A 206 2.01 12.91 0.78
C ASN A 206 0.61 12.26 0.68
N PRO A 207 -0.17 12.24 1.78
CA PRO A 207 -1.44 11.50 1.89
C PRO A 207 -2.53 11.85 0.87
N SER A 208 -2.38 12.98 0.17
CA SER A 208 -3.32 13.49 -0.83
C SER A 208 -3.00 13.07 -2.27
N TRP A 209 -1.83 12.47 -2.53
CA TRP A 209 -1.43 12.07 -3.88
C TRP A 209 -2.26 10.91 -4.39
N GLY A 210 -2.92 11.11 -5.53
CA GLY A 210 -3.79 10.12 -6.17
C GLY A 210 -5.19 10.01 -5.57
N ASN A 211 -5.55 10.86 -4.60
CA ASN A 211 -6.88 10.82 -4.00
C ASN A 211 -7.98 11.29 -4.94
N SER A 212 -9.20 10.79 -4.69
CA SER A 212 -10.41 11.32 -5.31
C SER A 212 -10.66 12.78 -4.92
N ASN A 213 -11.34 13.52 -5.81
CA ASN A 213 -11.65 14.94 -5.69
C ASN A 213 -10.42 15.86 -5.58
N ARG A 214 -9.27 15.45 -6.12
CA ARG A 214 -8.05 16.26 -6.22
C ARG A 214 -7.76 16.68 -7.67
N ARG A 215 -6.84 17.61 -7.84
CA ARG A 215 -6.43 18.07 -9.18
C ARG A 215 -5.75 16.96 -9.98
N PHE A 216 -5.91 17.01 -11.30
CA PHE A 216 -5.03 16.26 -12.18
C PHE A 216 -3.56 16.73 -12.05
N VAL A 217 -2.64 15.81 -12.32
CA VAL A 217 -1.21 16.12 -12.46
C VAL A 217 -0.97 16.82 -13.80
N ARG A 218 0.05 17.67 -13.87
CA ARG A 218 0.44 18.39 -15.08
C ARG A 218 1.83 17.91 -15.51
N PHE A 219 1.93 17.30 -16.69
CA PHE A 219 3.24 16.99 -17.31
C PHE A 219 3.87 18.21 -17.98
N LEU A 220 3.03 19.13 -18.47
CA LEU A 220 3.39 20.46 -18.95
C LEU A 220 2.49 21.49 -18.27
N ALA A 221 2.96 22.73 -18.12
CA ALA A 221 2.14 23.83 -17.64
C ALA A 221 0.92 24.06 -18.55
N PRO A 222 -0.21 24.53 -17.98
CA PRO A 222 -1.39 24.86 -18.78
C PRO A 222 -1.13 26.03 -19.72
N ASP A 223 -1.74 25.99 -20.90
CA ASP A 223 -1.72 27.07 -21.89
C ASP A 223 -3.09 27.75 -21.99
N TYR A 224 -3.34 28.68 -21.06
CA TYR A 224 -4.50 29.57 -21.08
C TYR A 224 -4.16 30.88 -21.80
N ALA A 225 -5.16 31.48 -22.47
CA ALA A 225 -4.98 32.72 -23.22
C ALA A 225 -4.56 33.91 -22.32
N ASP A 226 -5.12 34.00 -21.12
CA ASP A 226 -4.79 34.99 -20.09
C ASP A 226 -3.79 34.48 -19.03
N ALA A 227 -3.12 33.35 -19.31
CA ALA A 227 -2.28 32.61 -18.35
C ALA A 227 -3.01 32.03 -17.12
N VAL A 228 -4.29 32.34 -16.89
CA VAL A 228 -5.00 31.98 -15.65
C VAL A 228 -6.12 30.99 -15.93
N SER A 229 -7.11 31.34 -16.74
CA SER A 229 -8.25 30.46 -16.98
C SER A 229 -9.01 30.66 -18.29
N LEU A 230 -8.76 31.70 -19.08
CA LEU A 230 -9.40 31.82 -20.39
C LEU A 230 -8.95 30.69 -21.33
N PRO A 231 -9.89 29.95 -21.97
CA PRO A 231 -9.56 28.84 -22.84
C PRO A 231 -8.52 29.19 -23.90
N ARG A 232 -7.73 28.18 -24.30
CA ARG A 232 -6.61 28.35 -25.24
C ARG A 232 -7.04 29.05 -26.53
N GLN A 233 -6.22 30.00 -26.98
CA GLN A 233 -6.34 30.70 -28.26
C GLN A 233 -5.21 30.29 -29.20
N ALA A 234 -5.34 30.64 -30.48
CA ALA A 234 -4.28 30.43 -31.45
C ALA A 234 -3.06 31.29 -31.08
N ILE A 235 -1.87 30.91 -31.56
CA ILE A 235 -0.63 31.64 -31.27
C ILE A 235 -0.69 33.11 -31.74
N GLY A 236 -1.45 33.42 -32.79
CA GLY A 236 -1.67 34.79 -33.26
C GLY A 236 -2.57 35.66 -32.37
N GLY A 237 -3.18 35.08 -31.33
CA GLY A 237 -4.12 35.75 -30.42
C GLY A 237 -5.60 35.65 -30.83
N GLU A 238 -5.89 35.14 -32.02
CA GLU A 238 -7.26 34.86 -32.47
C GLU A 238 -7.85 33.57 -31.88
N TYR A 239 -9.16 33.40 -32.04
CA TYR A 239 -9.82 32.14 -31.69
C TYR A 239 -9.34 30.98 -32.55
N LEU A 240 -9.15 29.81 -31.92
CA LEU A 240 -8.95 28.55 -32.61
C LEU A 240 -10.17 28.20 -33.48
N PRO A 241 -9.99 27.40 -34.55
CA PRO A 241 -11.11 26.90 -35.36
C PRO A 241 -12.15 26.18 -34.50
N SER A 242 -13.42 26.21 -34.89
CA SER A 242 -14.47 25.59 -34.07
C SER A 242 -14.18 24.09 -33.86
N ALA A 243 -14.39 23.58 -32.64
CA ALA A 243 -14.23 22.16 -32.34
C ALA A 243 -15.09 21.28 -33.28
N ARG A 244 -16.31 21.74 -33.61
CA ARG A 244 -17.20 21.05 -34.57
C ARG A 244 -16.65 21.08 -36.00
N GLU A 245 -16.03 22.19 -36.41
CA GLU A 245 -15.42 22.32 -37.73
C GLU A 245 -14.20 21.40 -37.89
N VAL A 246 -13.39 21.24 -36.83
CA VAL A 246 -12.30 20.25 -36.80
C VAL A 246 -12.86 18.83 -36.86
N SER A 247 -13.88 18.51 -36.06
CA SER A 247 -14.55 17.20 -36.06
C SER A 247 -15.03 16.80 -37.46
N MET A 248 -15.80 17.66 -38.13
CA MET A 248 -16.35 17.36 -39.46
C MET A 248 -15.31 17.25 -40.57
N SER A 249 -14.18 17.93 -40.43
CA SER A 249 -13.21 18.05 -41.52
C SER A 249 -12.05 17.05 -41.39
N VAL A 250 -11.66 16.69 -40.17
CA VAL A 250 -10.57 15.73 -39.90
C VAL A 250 -11.12 14.39 -39.44
N HIS A 251 -12.09 14.38 -38.53
CA HIS A 251 -12.59 13.19 -37.85
C HIS A 251 -13.89 12.65 -38.49
N THR A 252 -13.85 12.43 -39.80
CA THR A 252 -15.02 11.94 -40.56
C THR A 252 -15.34 10.48 -40.24
N ASP A 253 -16.57 10.06 -40.54
CA ASP A 253 -16.97 8.66 -40.45
C ASP A 253 -16.30 7.82 -41.55
N SER A 254 -15.67 6.71 -41.17
CA SER A 254 -15.16 5.70 -42.08
C SER A 254 -15.11 4.35 -41.36
N ASP A 255 -15.88 3.37 -41.84
CA ASP A 255 -15.86 2.01 -41.29
C ASP A 255 -14.60 1.27 -41.76
N ARG A 256 -13.63 1.13 -40.86
CA ARG A 256 -12.35 0.47 -41.09
C ARG A 256 -12.04 -0.47 -39.92
N PRO A 257 -12.59 -1.68 -39.88
CA PRO A 257 -12.31 -2.63 -38.80
C PRO A 257 -10.82 -2.99 -38.72
N HIS A 258 -10.26 -2.98 -37.51
CA HIS A 258 -8.89 -3.41 -37.25
C HIS A 258 -8.73 -4.91 -37.54
N THR A 259 -7.60 -5.31 -38.09
CA THR A 259 -7.38 -6.69 -38.56
C THR A 259 -7.15 -7.70 -37.44
N HIS A 260 -6.68 -7.26 -36.28
CA HIS A 260 -6.16 -8.16 -35.23
C HIS A 260 -6.79 -8.00 -33.83
N VAL A 261 -7.57 -6.95 -33.56
CA VAL A 261 -8.11 -6.67 -32.21
C VAL A 261 -9.63 -6.63 -32.20
N THR A 262 -10.22 -7.00 -31.08
CA THR A 262 -11.67 -7.12 -30.88
C THR A 262 -12.24 -5.89 -30.17
N ALA A 263 -13.56 -5.70 -30.27
CA ALA A 263 -14.26 -4.56 -29.67
C ALA A 263 -14.11 -4.50 -28.13
N ILE A 264 -13.88 -5.63 -27.46
CA ILE A 264 -13.63 -5.66 -26.01
C ILE A 264 -12.37 -4.89 -25.61
N LEU A 265 -11.38 -4.72 -26.48
CA LEU A 265 -10.20 -3.90 -26.18
C LEU A 265 -10.58 -2.45 -25.90
N ALA A 266 -11.48 -1.88 -26.73
CA ALA A 266 -11.95 -0.50 -26.56
C ALA A 266 -12.83 -0.36 -25.31
N ILE A 267 -13.77 -1.29 -25.10
CA ILE A 267 -14.70 -1.27 -23.95
C ILE A 267 -13.97 -1.53 -22.63
N PHE A 268 -13.03 -2.47 -22.57
CA PHE A 268 -12.24 -2.70 -21.36
C PHE A 268 -11.26 -1.55 -21.11
N GLY A 269 -10.71 -0.94 -22.17
CA GLY A 269 -9.92 0.28 -22.07
C GLY A 269 -10.73 1.45 -21.50
N GLU A 270 -11.98 1.62 -21.93
CA GLU A 270 -12.92 2.63 -21.40
C GLU A 270 -13.23 2.37 -19.92
N PHE A 271 -13.47 1.11 -19.55
CA PHE A 271 -13.67 0.70 -18.16
C PHE A 271 -12.46 1.03 -17.26
N VAL A 272 -11.23 0.76 -17.74
CA VAL A 272 -9.98 1.11 -17.04
C VAL A 272 -9.78 2.63 -16.97
N TYR A 273 -10.11 3.36 -18.03
CA TYR A 273 -10.08 4.82 -18.01
C TYR A 273 -11.03 5.39 -16.95
N HIS A 274 -12.24 4.82 -16.82
CA HIS A 274 -13.21 5.25 -15.82
C HIS A 274 -12.74 5.02 -14.38
N ASP A 275 -11.86 4.04 -14.15
CA ASP A 275 -11.24 3.78 -12.84
C ASP A 275 -10.18 4.82 -12.47
N LEU A 276 -9.54 5.43 -13.48
CA LEU A 276 -8.45 6.38 -13.29
C LEU A 276 -8.91 7.84 -13.29
N ALA A 277 -9.94 8.16 -14.06
CA ALA A 277 -10.33 9.54 -14.30
C ALA A 277 -11.83 9.74 -14.48
N HIS A 278 -12.35 10.78 -13.80
CA HIS A 278 -13.69 11.30 -13.99
C HIS A 278 -13.67 12.82 -13.87
N ILE A 279 -13.87 13.50 -15.00
CA ILE A 279 -13.84 14.96 -15.07
C ILE A 279 -15.24 15.50 -14.76
N ALA A 280 -15.33 16.37 -13.76
CA ALA A 280 -16.59 17.03 -13.40
C ALA A 280 -16.84 18.27 -14.25
N GLN A 281 -18.05 18.47 -14.76
CA GLN A 281 -18.49 19.76 -15.29
C GLN A 281 -19.03 20.66 -14.18
N SER A 282 -18.90 21.98 -14.35
CA SER A 282 -19.48 22.93 -13.41
C SER A 282 -21.02 22.83 -13.42
N ALA A 283 -21.64 22.97 -12.25
CA ALA A 283 -23.09 22.99 -12.12
C ALA A 283 -23.55 24.28 -11.45
N GLY A 284 -24.74 24.76 -11.83
CA GLY A 284 -25.31 25.99 -11.30
C GLY A 284 -25.96 25.81 -9.93
N TYR A 285 -26.90 26.71 -9.64
CA TYR A 285 -27.64 26.73 -8.38
C TYR A 285 -28.30 25.36 -8.11
N GLN A 286 -28.18 24.87 -6.87
CA GLN A 286 -28.69 23.54 -6.45
C GLN A 286 -28.22 22.34 -7.28
N GLY A 287 -27.15 22.47 -8.08
CA GLY A 287 -26.65 21.38 -8.93
C GLY A 287 -27.38 21.27 -10.27
N SER A 288 -28.15 22.29 -10.65
CA SER A 288 -28.78 22.39 -11.97
C SER A 288 -27.75 22.41 -13.11
N ARG A 289 -28.13 21.81 -14.25
CA ARG A 289 -27.30 21.78 -15.46
C ARG A 289 -27.42 23.11 -16.20
N ILE A 290 -26.27 23.72 -16.46
CA ILE A 290 -26.16 25.06 -17.04
C ILE A 290 -26.50 25.00 -18.54
N LYS A 291 -27.34 25.94 -19.00
CA LYS A 291 -27.66 26.15 -20.41
C LYS A 291 -26.85 27.32 -20.96
N CYS A 292 -26.22 27.11 -22.11
CA CYS A 292 -25.28 28.03 -22.76
C CYS A 292 -25.71 28.44 -24.18
N CYS A 293 -26.52 27.64 -24.86
CA CYS A 293 -27.05 27.98 -26.18
C CYS A 293 -28.45 28.61 -26.08
N GLY A 294 -28.71 29.61 -26.93
CA GLY A 294 -30.03 30.26 -27.00
C GLY A 294 -30.48 30.84 -25.65
N VAL A 295 -29.56 31.51 -24.95
CA VAL A 295 -29.81 32.25 -23.71
C VAL A 295 -29.47 33.72 -23.92
N ASP A 296 -30.22 34.62 -23.29
CA ASP A 296 -29.96 36.06 -23.35
C ASP A 296 -28.67 36.41 -22.62
N LYS A 297 -28.05 37.55 -22.97
CA LYS A 297 -26.77 37.99 -22.40
C LYS A 297 -26.77 38.11 -20.87
N ASN A 298 -27.90 38.48 -20.27
CA ASN A 298 -28.09 38.57 -18.81
C ASN A 298 -28.31 37.22 -18.12
N GLN A 299 -28.61 36.17 -18.89
CA GLN A 299 -28.79 34.79 -18.45
C GLN A 299 -27.58 33.90 -18.77
N PHE A 300 -26.61 34.41 -19.52
CA PHE A 300 -25.41 33.69 -19.93
C PHE A 300 -24.50 33.42 -18.72
N HIS A 301 -24.33 32.14 -18.38
CA HIS A 301 -23.57 31.75 -17.20
C HIS A 301 -22.05 31.90 -17.43
N PRO A 302 -21.24 32.32 -16.43
CA PRO A 302 -19.79 32.52 -16.62
C PRO A 302 -18.99 31.25 -16.97
N GLU A 303 -19.47 30.05 -16.61
CA GLU A 303 -18.85 28.78 -17.06
C GLU A 303 -19.34 28.32 -18.44
N CYS A 304 -20.12 29.11 -19.17
CA CYS A 304 -20.52 28.74 -20.51
C CYS A 304 -19.37 28.93 -21.49
N TYR A 305 -19.05 27.87 -22.23
CA TYR A 305 -18.08 27.90 -23.32
C TYR A 305 -18.61 27.11 -24.54
N PRO A 306 -19.75 27.52 -25.10
CA PRO A 306 -20.45 26.76 -26.13
C PRO A 306 -19.62 26.57 -27.39
N ILE A 307 -19.89 25.48 -28.10
CA ILE A 307 -19.21 25.15 -29.36
C ILE A 307 -19.98 25.80 -30.51
N ARG A 308 -19.30 26.64 -31.29
CA ARG A 308 -19.88 27.31 -32.45
C ARG A 308 -20.14 26.31 -33.58
N VAL A 309 -21.37 26.23 -34.07
CA VAL A 309 -21.69 25.41 -35.25
C VAL A 309 -21.76 26.31 -36.48
N PRO A 310 -20.97 26.04 -37.55
CA PRO A 310 -21.07 26.79 -38.79
C PRO A 310 -22.45 26.62 -39.45
N THR A 311 -22.97 27.66 -40.10
CA THR A 311 -24.24 27.57 -40.84
C THR A 311 -24.17 26.61 -42.03
N SER A 312 -22.97 26.35 -42.55
CA SER A 312 -22.68 25.36 -43.58
C SER A 312 -22.61 23.92 -43.06
N ASP A 313 -22.76 23.68 -41.75
CA ASP A 313 -22.74 22.34 -41.16
C ASP A 313 -23.86 21.46 -41.79
N PRO A 314 -23.51 20.30 -42.40
CA PRO A 314 -24.45 19.49 -43.14
C PRO A 314 -25.50 18.79 -42.26
N VAL A 315 -25.26 18.67 -40.95
CA VAL A 315 -26.12 17.98 -39.99
C VAL A 315 -26.89 18.98 -39.14
N PHE A 316 -26.16 19.84 -38.41
CA PHE A 316 -26.75 20.77 -37.44
C PHE A 316 -27.19 22.09 -38.08
N GLY A 317 -26.49 22.55 -39.12
CA GLY A 317 -26.85 23.76 -39.86
C GLY A 317 -28.23 23.65 -40.54
N ARG A 318 -28.54 22.48 -41.10
CA ARG A 318 -29.88 22.16 -41.68
C ARG A 318 -31.02 22.22 -40.66
N ARG A 319 -30.71 22.12 -39.37
CA ARG A 319 -31.66 22.19 -38.26
C ARG A 319 -31.72 23.57 -37.62
N ASN A 320 -31.11 24.58 -38.25
CA ASN A 320 -30.93 25.92 -37.69
C ASN A 320 -30.21 25.91 -36.32
N GLN A 321 -29.38 24.91 -36.05
CA GLN A 321 -28.57 24.81 -34.84
C GLN A 321 -27.19 25.42 -35.12
N ASN A 322 -26.93 26.59 -34.52
CA ASN A 322 -25.66 27.34 -34.66
C ASN A 322 -24.74 27.23 -33.41
N CYS A 323 -25.14 26.44 -32.42
CA CYS A 323 -24.50 26.32 -31.12
C CYS A 323 -24.71 24.91 -30.55
N MET A 324 -23.66 24.33 -29.96
CA MET A 324 -23.77 23.14 -29.11
C MET A 324 -23.40 23.47 -27.66
N GLU A 325 -24.15 22.90 -26.73
CA GLU A 325 -23.98 23.16 -25.30
C GLU A 325 -22.62 22.65 -24.82
N TYR A 326 -21.86 23.51 -24.15
CA TYR A 326 -20.66 23.10 -23.43
C TYR A 326 -20.48 23.99 -22.20
N THR A 327 -20.38 23.34 -21.04
CA THR A 327 -20.10 23.98 -19.76
C THR A 327 -18.69 23.60 -19.32
N ARG A 328 -17.91 24.58 -18.87
CA ARG A 328 -16.53 24.39 -18.44
C ARG A 328 -16.42 23.40 -17.28
N SER A 329 -15.33 22.65 -17.29
CA SER A 329 -14.99 21.66 -16.28
C SER A 329 -14.72 22.31 -14.94
N CYS A 330 -15.22 21.72 -13.88
CA CYS A 330 -15.11 22.20 -12.51
C CYS A 330 -13.64 22.37 -12.08
N THR A 331 -13.36 23.48 -11.40
CA THR A 331 -12.02 23.80 -10.88
C THR A 331 -11.83 23.26 -9.46
N THR A 332 -10.59 23.02 -9.04
CA THR A 332 -10.24 22.51 -7.70
C THR A 332 -8.99 23.22 -7.17
N PRO A 333 -8.86 23.44 -5.85
CA PRO A 333 -7.72 24.16 -5.33
C PRO A 333 -6.44 23.36 -5.52
N ARG A 334 -5.33 24.08 -5.69
CA ARG A 334 -3.98 23.52 -5.56
C ARG A 334 -3.75 23.02 -4.14
N ILE A 335 -2.72 22.19 -3.95
CA ILE A 335 -2.32 21.76 -2.60
C ILE A 335 -1.98 23.03 -1.80
N GLY A 336 -2.56 23.16 -0.61
CA GLY A 336 -2.44 24.36 0.22
C GLY A 336 -3.24 25.57 -0.26
N CYS A 337 -4.16 25.40 -1.21
CA CYS A 337 -4.99 26.48 -1.78
C CYS A 337 -4.20 27.66 -2.34
N THR A 338 -2.99 27.39 -2.84
CA THR A 338 -2.11 28.38 -3.45
C THR A 338 -2.70 28.98 -4.73
N LEU A 339 -2.21 30.17 -5.10
CA LEU A 339 -2.58 30.88 -6.31
C LEU A 339 -1.97 30.21 -7.57
N GLY A 340 -2.45 30.59 -8.75
CA GLY A 340 -1.96 30.10 -10.04
C GLY A 340 -3.07 29.75 -11.03
N PRO A 341 -2.73 29.15 -12.18
CA PRO A 341 -3.71 28.86 -13.22
C PRO A 341 -4.76 27.83 -12.78
N ARG A 342 -5.91 27.82 -13.46
CA ARG A 342 -7.03 26.92 -13.23
C ARG A 342 -6.62 25.45 -13.36
N GLU A 343 -6.98 24.64 -12.35
CA GLU A 343 -6.78 23.19 -12.33
C GLU A 343 -8.11 22.45 -12.21
N GLN A 344 -8.31 21.42 -13.01
CA GLN A 344 -9.55 20.64 -13.04
C GLN A 344 -9.51 19.47 -12.05
N ILE A 345 -10.69 19.10 -11.56
CA ILE A 345 -10.88 18.05 -10.57
C ILE A 345 -11.00 16.66 -11.20
N ASN A 346 -10.33 15.68 -10.61
CA ASN A 346 -10.60 14.26 -10.80
C ASN A 346 -11.52 13.76 -9.67
N GLN A 347 -12.72 13.28 -9.97
CA GLN A 347 -13.69 12.85 -8.95
C GLN A 347 -13.49 11.41 -8.46
N VAL A 348 -12.60 10.66 -9.09
CA VAL A 348 -12.25 9.28 -8.73
C VAL A 348 -10.79 9.17 -8.31
N THR A 349 -10.40 8.03 -7.76
CA THR A 349 -9.01 7.73 -7.39
C THR A 349 -8.12 7.68 -8.63
N ALA A 350 -6.82 7.93 -8.48
CA ALA A 350 -5.85 7.81 -9.58
C ALA A 350 -5.24 6.41 -9.71
N PHE A 351 -5.69 5.46 -8.89
CA PHE A 351 -5.15 4.11 -8.82
C PHE A 351 -6.04 3.16 -9.61
N LEU A 352 -5.48 2.06 -10.11
CA LEU A 352 -6.29 0.93 -10.57
C LEU A 352 -6.72 0.13 -9.35
N ASP A 353 -7.83 0.52 -8.73
CA ASP A 353 -8.34 -0.08 -7.50
C ASP A 353 -9.81 -0.51 -7.58
N ALA A 354 -10.34 -0.57 -8.80
CA ALA A 354 -11.72 -0.93 -9.11
C ALA A 354 -12.75 0.00 -8.42
N SER A 355 -12.40 1.28 -8.24
CA SER A 355 -13.34 2.34 -7.85
C SER A 355 -14.57 2.42 -8.78
N VAL A 356 -14.45 2.01 -10.05
CA VAL A 356 -15.60 1.84 -10.95
C VAL A 356 -16.64 0.83 -10.47
N VAL A 357 -16.22 -0.15 -9.65
CA VAL A 357 -17.09 -1.14 -9.02
C VAL A 357 -17.50 -0.68 -7.62
N TYR A 358 -16.57 -0.15 -6.84
CA TYR A 358 -16.73 0.08 -5.40
C TYR A 358 -17.07 1.51 -4.98
N GLY A 359 -16.96 2.49 -5.88
CA GLY A 359 -17.04 3.91 -5.57
C GLY A 359 -15.71 4.50 -5.09
N SER A 360 -15.64 5.83 -5.00
CA SER A 360 -14.44 6.57 -4.58
C SER A 360 -14.62 7.28 -3.23
N SER A 361 -15.66 6.91 -2.49
CA SER A 361 -15.91 7.32 -1.11
C SER A 361 -16.58 6.18 -0.32
N GLU A 362 -16.51 6.26 1.00
CA GLU A 362 -17.13 5.25 1.87
C GLU A 362 -18.66 5.27 1.75
N GLU A 363 -19.26 6.44 1.56
CA GLU A 363 -20.70 6.58 1.34
C GLU A 363 -21.14 5.88 0.05
N GLU A 364 -20.40 6.06 -1.05
CA GLU A 364 -20.68 5.39 -2.33
C GLU A 364 -20.56 3.87 -2.18
N ALA A 365 -19.51 3.38 -1.53
CA ALA A 365 -19.32 1.96 -1.27
C ALA A 365 -20.45 1.37 -0.40
N ASN A 366 -20.85 2.06 0.66
CA ASN A 366 -21.90 1.62 1.57
C ASN A 366 -23.27 1.54 0.87
N LEU A 367 -23.55 2.42 -0.10
CA LEU A 367 -24.76 2.33 -0.93
C LEU A 367 -24.80 1.05 -1.77
N LEU A 368 -23.65 0.52 -2.15
CA LEU A 368 -23.52 -0.65 -3.02
C LEU A 368 -23.40 -1.97 -2.25
N ARG A 369 -23.14 -1.95 -0.94
CA ARG A 369 -22.94 -3.17 -0.12
C ARG A 369 -24.23 -3.74 0.45
N THR A 370 -24.33 -5.06 0.51
CA THR A 370 -25.44 -5.74 1.23
C THR A 370 -25.23 -5.75 2.75
N PHE A 371 -23.98 -5.59 3.20
CA PHE A 371 -23.53 -5.84 4.58
C PHE A 371 -23.84 -7.26 5.07
N LYS A 372 -23.93 -8.21 4.13
CA LYS A 372 -24.12 -9.62 4.41
C LYS A 372 -23.19 -10.46 3.52
N GLY A 373 -22.37 -11.30 4.15
CA GLY A 373 -21.48 -12.23 3.44
C GLY A 373 -20.39 -11.55 2.61
N GLY A 374 -20.13 -10.26 2.85
CA GLY A 374 -19.20 -9.43 2.10
C GLY A 374 -19.67 -9.08 0.69
N GLU A 375 -20.94 -9.29 0.32
CA GLU A 375 -21.43 -9.12 -1.05
C GLU A 375 -21.83 -7.68 -1.41
N LEU A 376 -21.73 -7.36 -2.70
CA LEU A 376 -22.35 -6.20 -3.32
C LEU A 376 -23.82 -6.48 -3.68
N LYS A 377 -24.65 -5.44 -3.60
CA LYS A 377 -26.07 -5.47 -3.98
C LYS A 377 -26.18 -5.85 -5.44
N THR A 378 -27.07 -6.78 -5.73
CA THR A 378 -27.49 -7.16 -7.07
C THR A 378 -29.01 -7.29 -7.10
N GLN A 379 -29.59 -7.28 -8.28
CA GLN A 379 -30.99 -7.67 -8.49
C GLN A 379 -31.04 -8.97 -9.29
N ARG A 380 -32.09 -9.77 -9.08
CA ARG A 380 -32.29 -11.01 -9.84
C ARG A 380 -33.37 -10.83 -10.89
N THR A 381 -33.09 -11.30 -12.10
CA THR A 381 -34.09 -11.44 -13.16
C THR A 381 -35.08 -12.57 -12.82
N ALA A 382 -36.21 -12.65 -13.53
CA ALA A 382 -37.16 -13.77 -13.38
C ALA A 382 -36.52 -15.15 -13.62
N ALA A 383 -35.44 -15.20 -14.41
CA ALA A 383 -34.65 -16.40 -14.66
C ALA A 383 -33.52 -16.64 -13.62
N GLY A 384 -33.49 -15.90 -12.51
CA GLY A 384 -32.54 -16.09 -11.41
C GLY A 384 -31.15 -15.46 -11.59
N ARG A 385 -30.87 -14.83 -12.74
CA ARG A 385 -29.57 -14.21 -13.08
C ARG A 385 -29.32 -12.91 -12.33
N GLU A 386 -28.08 -12.64 -11.91
CA GLU A 386 -27.67 -11.44 -11.17
C GLU A 386 -27.35 -10.28 -12.12
N LEU A 387 -28.03 -9.15 -11.95
CA LEU A 387 -27.74 -7.88 -12.62
C LEU A 387 -27.32 -6.84 -11.58
N LEU A 388 -26.73 -5.74 -12.05
CA LEU A 388 -26.45 -4.57 -11.24
C LEU A 388 -27.73 -4.05 -10.55
N PRO A 389 -27.61 -3.44 -9.35
CA PRO A 389 -28.75 -2.88 -8.64
C PRO A 389 -29.37 -1.73 -9.44
N ALA A 390 -30.69 -1.57 -9.35
CA ALA A 390 -31.39 -0.45 -9.98
C ALA A 390 -31.13 0.86 -9.23
N ASP A 391 -30.91 1.94 -9.97
CA ASP A 391 -30.90 3.30 -9.43
C ASP A 391 -32.33 3.74 -9.08
N VAL A 392 -32.54 4.06 -7.80
CA VAL A 392 -33.85 4.41 -7.23
C VAL A 392 -34.26 5.83 -7.64
N GLU A 393 -33.31 6.72 -7.93
CA GLU A 393 -33.58 8.13 -8.30
C GLU A 393 -33.99 8.30 -9.78
N GLN A 394 -33.88 7.24 -10.61
CA GLN A 394 -34.42 7.07 -11.98
C GLN A 394 -34.31 8.26 -12.94
N SER A 395 -33.34 9.15 -12.78
CA SER A 395 -33.41 10.42 -13.51
C SER A 395 -32.81 10.38 -14.92
N TYR A 396 -31.87 9.47 -15.23
CA TYR A 396 -30.95 9.62 -16.38
C TYR A 396 -31.05 8.61 -17.53
N CYS A 397 -31.93 7.61 -17.51
CA CYS A 397 -32.04 6.63 -18.62
C CYS A 397 -33.26 6.89 -19.51
N LYS A 398 -33.16 6.48 -20.78
CA LYS A 398 -34.23 6.55 -21.77
C LYS A 398 -35.26 5.44 -21.51
N GLY A 399 -36.52 5.81 -21.28
CA GLY A 399 -37.65 4.87 -21.16
C GLY A 399 -38.29 4.86 -19.76
N LEU A 400 -39.48 5.43 -19.65
CA LEU A 400 -40.31 5.38 -18.44
C LEU A 400 -41.15 4.09 -18.46
N GLY A 401 -40.93 3.18 -17.51
CA GLY A 401 -41.83 2.03 -17.32
C GLY A 401 -41.20 0.77 -16.72
N LYS A 402 -40.59 -0.08 -17.57
CA LYS A 402 -40.17 -1.45 -17.20
C LYS A 402 -38.67 -1.63 -16.89
N SER A 403 -37.81 -0.75 -17.38
CA SER A 403 -36.35 -0.84 -17.26
C SER A 403 -35.83 0.33 -16.42
N LYS A 404 -34.98 0.07 -15.42
CA LYS A 404 -34.38 1.12 -14.58
C LYS A 404 -32.91 1.31 -14.97
N CYS A 405 -32.34 2.49 -14.70
CA CYS A 405 -30.88 2.66 -14.76
C CYS A 405 -30.20 1.70 -13.78
N PHE A 406 -28.98 1.29 -14.10
CA PHE A 406 -28.12 0.58 -13.18
C PHE A 406 -27.31 1.52 -12.30
N LEU A 407 -27.04 1.09 -11.08
CA LEU A 407 -26.19 1.76 -10.10
C LEU A 407 -24.89 0.96 -9.92
N ALA A 408 -23.74 1.65 -9.92
CA ALA A 408 -22.42 1.09 -9.70
C ALA A 408 -21.51 2.10 -8.98
N GLY A 409 -20.25 1.76 -8.78
CA GLY A 409 -19.24 2.67 -8.20
C GLY A 409 -18.98 3.92 -9.06
N ASP A 410 -19.18 3.82 -10.37
CA ASP A 410 -19.10 4.94 -11.31
C ASP A 410 -20.47 5.27 -11.93
N ILE A 411 -20.74 6.57 -12.09
CA ILE A 411 -22.02 7.07 -12.59
C ILE A 411 -22.21 6.84 -14.11
N ARG A 412 -21.13 6.58 -14.85
CA ARG A 412 -21.12 6.36 -16.30
C ARG A 412 -21.42 4.91 -16.66
N VAL A 413 -21.81 4.06 -15.70
CA VAL A 413 -22.18 2.66 -15.95
C VAL A 413 -23.23 2.48 -17.05
N ASN A 414 -24.17 3.42 -17.19
CA ASN A 414 -25.22 3.38 -18.21
C ASN A 414 -24.83 4.09 -19.52
N GLU A 415 -23.58 4.52 -19.69
CA GLU A 415 -23.15 5.26 -20.88
C GLU A 415 -23.35 4.43 -22.15
N ASN A 416 -22.94 3.16 -22.19
CA ASN A 416 -23.23 2.27 -23.32
C ASN A 416 -23.44 0.82 -22.86
N ALA A 417 -24.02 -0.03 -23.72
CA ALA A 417 -24.32 -1.42 -23.39
C ALA A 417 -23.08 -2.25 -23.02
N GLY A 418 -21.93 -2.00 -23.69
CA GLY A 418 -20.67 -2.70 -23.40
C GLY A 418 -20.14 -2.40 -22.01
N LEU A 419 -20.24 -1.15 -21.55
CA LEU A 419 -19.88 -0.78 -20.18
C LEU A 419 -20.80 -1.47 -19.14
N ILE A 420 -22.11 -1.53 -19.38
CA ILE A 420 -23.03 -2.24 -18.48
C ILE A 420 -22.61 -3.71 -18.33
N VAL A 421 -22.24 -4.37 -19.44
CA VAL A 421 -21.73 -5.75 -19.43
C VAL A 421 -20.49 -5.85 -18.55
N MET A 422 -19.50 -4.96 -18.75
CA MET A 422 -18.27 -5.00 -17.96
C MET A 422 -18.50 -4.75 -16.47
N HIS A 423 -19.28 -3.74 -16.10
CA HIS A 423 -19.63 -3.50 -14.69
C HIS A 423 -20.35 -4.71 -14.08
N THR A 424 -21.27 -5.33 -14.82
CA THR A 424 -22.00 -6.52 -14.33
C THR A 424 -21.05 -7.70 -14.09
N VAL A 425 -20.13 -7.96 -15.03
CA VAL A 425 -19.12 -9.03 -14.90
C VAL A 425 -18.25 -8.84 -13.67
N TRP A 426 -17.76 -7.62 -13.41
CA TRP A 426 -16.89 -7.37 -12.26
C TRP A 426 -17.61 -7.37 -10.91
N VAL A 427 -18.89 -6.99 -10.85
CA VAL A 427 -19.73 -7.16 -9.64
C VAL A 427 -20.00 -8.64 -9.37
N ARG A 428 -20.27 -9.43 -10.41
CA ARG A 428 -20.41 -10.89 -10.29
C ARG A 428 -19.12 -11.53 -9.78
N GLU A 429 -17.95 -11.10 -10.28
CA GLU A 429 -16.66 -11.62 -9.83
C GLU A 429 -16.44 -11.35 -8.34
N HIS A 430 -16.74 -10.13 -7.87
CA HIS A 430 -16.66 -9.81 -6.44
C HIS A 430 -17.57 -10.73 -5.61
N ASN A 431 -18.84 -10.90 -5.98
CA ASN A 431 -19.77 -11.75 -5.23
C ASN A 431 -19.37 -13.23 -5.27
N ARG A 432 -18.84 -13.71 -6.40
CA ARG A 432 -18.29 -15.08 -6.53
C ARG A 432 -17.12 -15.28 -5.57
N LEU A 433 -16.18 -14.34 -5.51
CA LEU A 433 -15.05 -14.36 -4.59
C LEU A 433 -15.52 -14.29 -3.13
N ALA A 434 -16.43 -13.37 -2.79
CA ALA A 434 -16.96 -13.20 -1.44
C ALA A 434 -17.62 -14.50 -0.93
N ARG A 435 -18.47 -15.14 -1.74
CA ARG A 435 -19.10 -16.43 -1.41
C ARG A 435 -18.09 -17.54 -1.14
N ASN A 436 -17.08 -17.67 -2.01
CA ASN A 436 -16.05 -18.68 -1.86
C ASN A 436 -15.16 -18.42 -0.64
N LEU A 437 -14.80 -17.15 -0.38
CA LEU A 437 -14.01 -16.76 0.79
C LEU A 437 -14.78 -16.99 2.10
N ALA A 438 -16.08 -16.69 2.11
CA ALA A 438 -16.95 -16.96 3.27
C ALA A 438 -17.04 -18.47 3.59
N GLN A 439 -17.12 -19.31 2.56
CA GLN A 439 -17.09 -20.77 2.74
C GLN A 439 -15.72 -21.27 3.22
N LEU A 440 -14.64 -20.71 2.67
CA LEU A 440 -13.27 -21.09 3.00
C LEU A 440 -12.83 -20.63 4.39
N ASN A 441 -13.33 -19.47 4.82
CA ASN A 441 -13.05 -18.83 6.10
C ASN A 441 -14.35 -18.48 6.85
N PRO A 442 -15.08 -19.47 7.41
CA PRO A 442 -16.35 -19.21 8.10
C PRO A 442 -16.25 -18.27 9.31
N HIS A 443 -15.04 -18.01 9.80
CA HIS A 443 -14.74 -17.13 10.92
C HIS A 443 -14.55 -15.65 10.54
N TRP A 444 -14.45 -15.31 9.25
CA TRP A 444 -14.37 -13.92 8.80
C TRP A 444 -15.74 -13.25 8.92
N ASP A 445 -15.75 -11.99 9.34
CA ASP A 445 -16.97 -11.17 9.29
C ASP A 445 -17.21 -10.58 7.90
N ASP A 446 -18.39 -9.97 7.72
CA ASP A 446 -18.80 -9.32 6.47
C ASP A 446 -17.74 -8.35 5.93
N HIS A 447 -17.19 -7.51 6.82
CA HIS A 447 -16.27 -6.47 6.43
C HIS A 447 -14.95 -7.06 5.94
N GLN A 448 -14.42 -8.06 6.63
CA GLN A 448 -13.19 -8.75 6.22
C GLN A 448 -13.37 -9.47 4.89
N ILE A 449 -14.51 -10.16 4.67
CA ILE A 449 -14.79 -10.83 3.39
C ILE A 449 -14.88 -9.79 2.26
N PHE A 450 -15.59 -8.69 2.48
CA PHE A 450 -15.73 -7.61 1.51
C PHE A 450 -14.36 -7.03 1.11
N GLU A 451 -13.52 -6.65 2.10
CA GLU A 451 -12.22 -6.03 1.82
C GLU A 451 -11.24 -7.00 1.13
N GLU A 452 -11.23 -8.29 1.48
CA GLU A 452 -10.39 -9.26 0.78
C GLU A 452 -10.88 -9.53 -0.64
N ALA A 453 -12.20 -9.65 -0.86
CA ALA A 453 -12.76 -9.78 -2.21
C ALA A 453 -12.45 -8.53 -3.06
N ARG A 454 -12.63 -7.33 -2.51
CA ARG A 454 -12.27 -6.05 -3.15
C ARG A 454 -10.79 -5.98 -3.50
N ARG A 455 -9.92 -6.40 -2.58
CA ARG A 455 -8.47 -6.42 -2.78
C ARG A 455 -8.05 -7.40 -3.89
N ILE A 456 -8.67 -8.57 -3.97
CA ILE A 456 -8.44 -9.56 -5.04
C ILE A 456 -8.91 -8.99 -6.39
N VAL A 457 -10.12 -8.43 -6.47
CA VAL A 457 -10.64 -7.83 -7.71
C VAL A 457 -9.74 -6.70 -8.20
N GLY A 458 -9.29 -5.82 -7.31
CA GLY A 458 -8.31 -4.78 -7.66
C GLY A 458 -7.02 -5.37 -8.22
N ALA A 459 -6.51 -6.46 -7.63
CA ALA A 459 -5.32 -7.15 -8.12
C ALA A 459 -5.54 -7.84 -9.49
N GLN A 460 -6.71 -8.44 -9.73
CA GLN A 460 -7.08 -9.02 -11.01
C GLN A 460 -7.15 -7.94 -12.10
N LEU A 461 -7.79 -6.80 -11.81
CA LEU A 461 -7.88 -5.66 -12.71
C LEU A 461 -6.50 -5.09 -13.05
N GLN A 462 -5.63 -4.91 -12.04
CA GLN A 462 -4.24 -4.50 -12.22
C GLN A 462 -3.46 -5.50 -13.09
N HIS A 463 -3.57 -6.79 -12.80
CA HIS A 463 -2.85 -7.82 -13.54
C HIS A 463 -3.25 -7.84 -15.01
N ILE A 464 -4.55 -7.94 -15.32
CA ILE A 464 -5.07 -7.97 -16.70
C ILE A 464 -4.71 -6.68 -17.44
N THR A 465 -4.81 -5.52 -16.79
CA THR A 465 -4.46 -4.24 -17.43
C THR A 465 -3.00 -4.23 -17.89
N TYR A 466 -2.05 -4.56 -17.01
CA TYR A 466 -0.63 -4.51 -17.35
C TYR A 466 -0.15 -5.71 -18.18
N LYS A 467 -0.82 -6.86 -18.07
CA LYS A 467 -0.45 -8.09 -18.78
C LYS A 467 -1.04 -8.21 -20.18
N GLU A 468 -2.26 -7.74 -20.38
CA GLU A 468 -3.03 -7.92 -21.63
C GLU A 468 -3.33 -6.59 -22.32
N LEU A 469 -3.95 -5.63 -21.61
CA LEU A 469 -4.42 -4.38 -22.21
C LEU A 469 -3.28 -3.47 -22.68
N LEU A 470 -2.31 -3.18 -21.81
CA LEU A 470 -1.21 -2.26 -22.13
C LEU A 470 -0.34 -2.78 -23.29
N PRO A 471 0.07 -4.06 -23.36
CA PRO A 471 0.78 -4.57 -24.52
C PRO A 471 -0.02 -4.48 -25.82
N ALA A 472 -1.34 -4.72 -25.78
CA ALA A 472 -2.19 -4.60 -26.96
C ALA A 472 -2.32 -3.14 -27.45
N ILE A 473 -2.33 -2.18 -26.54
CA ILE A 473 -2.41 -0.75 -26.89
C ILE A 473 -1.05 -0.18 -27.30
N LEU A 474 -0.02 -0.37 -26.46
CA LEU A 474 1.27 0.31 -26.55
C LEU A 474 2.30 -0.44 -27.40
N GLY A 475 2.08 -1.73 -27.65
CA GLY A 475 3.09 -2.62 -28.20
C GLY A 475 4.17 -3.00 -27.18
N GLN A 476 4.87 -4.09 -27.48
CA GLN A 476 5.87 -4.66 -26.57
C GLN A 476 7.05 -3.70 -26.31
N ASP A 477 7.53 -2.99 -27.34
CA ASP A 477 8.70 -2.10 -27.23
C ASP A 477 8.47 -0.98 -26.21
N ILE A 478 7.28 -0.38 -26.21
CA ILE A 478 6.92 0.69 -25.27
C ILE A 478 6.68 0.09 -23.88
N THR A 479 6.04 -1.07 -23.79
CA THR A 479 5.79 -1.75 -22.52
C THR A 479 7.12 -2.08 -21.81
N ASP A 480 8.13 -2.50 -22.58
CA ASP A 480 9.48 -2.76 -22.09
C ASP A 480 10.28 -1.49 -21.79
N LYS A 481 10.09 -0.42 -22.57
CA LYS A 481 10.71 0.90 -22.34
C LYS A 481 10.29 1.48 -21.00
N TYR A 482 9.01 1.38 -20.65
CA TYR A 482 8.42 1.96 -19.44
C TYR A 482 8.37 1.00 -18.24
N ASP A 483 8.90 -0.22 -18.37
CA ASP A 483 8.90 -1.27 -17.34
C ASP A 483 7.50 -1.60 -16.81
N LEU A 484 6.56 -1.84 -17.73
CA LEU A 484 5.15 -2.07 -17.43
C LEU A 484 4.80 -3.56 -17.36
N GLN A 485 5.73 -4.47 -17.63
CA GLN A 485 5.44 -5.91 -17.53
C GLN A 485 5.35 -6.36 -16.06
N PRO A 486 4.31 -7.12 -15.67
CA PRO A 486 4.27 -7.80 -14.38
C PRO A 486 5.47 -8.74 -14.17
N GLN A 487 5.84 -8.99 -12.91
CA GLN A 487 6.89 -9.95 -12.59
C GLN A 487 6.42 -11.38 -12.87
N GLY A 488 7.33 -12.25 -13.30
CA GLY A 488 7.03 -13.67 -13.51
C GLY A 488 6.97 -14.50 -12.22
N SER A 489 7.63 -14.05 -11.16
CA SER A 489 7.66 -14.71 -9.85
C SER A 489 8.12 -13.74 -8.76
N GLY A 490 7.90 -14.10 -7.50
CA GLY A 490 8.30 -13.28 -6.35
C GLY A 490 7.51 -11.98 -6.24
N HIS A 491 8.08 -11.00 -5.55
CA HIS A 491 7.50 -9.67 -5.34
C HIS A 491 8.16 -8.62 -6.22
N PHE A 492 7.42 -7.54 -6.48
CA PHE A 492 7.93 -6.32 -7.09
C PHE A 492 8.49 -5.40 -6.00
N THR A 493 9.68 -4.84 -6.24
CA THR A 493 10.39 -3.95 -5.30
C THR A 493 10.56 -2.53 -5.84
N GLY A 494 9.84 -2.18 -6.91
CA GLY A 494 9.97 -0.90 -7.59
C GLY A 494 9.02 0.20 -7.11
N TYR A 495 8.30 0.01 -6.00
CA TYR A 495 7.55 1.09 -5.37
C TYR A 495 8.49 2.21 -4.92
N ASP A 496 8.15 3.45 -5.21
CA ASP A 496 8.90 4.64 -4.81
C ASP A 496 7.95 5.68 -4.22
N ILE A 497 8.18 6.00 -2.94
CA ILE A 497 7.37 6.96 -2.18
C ILE A 497 7.47 8.39 -2.72
N ASN A 498 8.48 8.71 -3.54
CA ASN A 498 8.64 10.03 -4.13
C ASN A 498 7.88 10.20 -5.45
N ILE A 499 7.25 9.13 -5.97
CA ILE A 499 6.48 9.17 -7.21
C ILE A 499 5.02 9.52 -6.92
N ASN A 500 4.51 10.55 -7.61
CA ASN A 500 3.10 10.90 -7.60
C ASN A 500 2.34 10.08 -8.64
N ALA A 501 1.47 9.17 -8.18
CA ALA A 501 0.64 8.32 -9.02
C ALA A 501 -0.57 9.03 -9.67
N GLY A 502 -0.76 10.34 -9.43
CA GLY A 502 -1.88 11.09 -9.96
C GLY A 502 -1.99 11.05 -11.49
N VAL A 503 -3.22 11.07 -12.00
CA VAL A 503 -3.47 11.06 -13.45
C VAL A 503 -3.15 12.42 -14.08
N SER A 504 -2.40 12.40 -15.18
CA SER A 504 -2.08 13.58 -15.97
C SER A 504 -3.32 14.14 -16.65
N ASN A 505 -3.51 15.46 -16.58
CA ASN A 505 -4.64 16.17 -17.17
C ASN A 505 -4.73 15.92 -18.68
N ALA A 506 -3.60 15.97 -19.39
CA ALA A 506 -3.54 15.70 -20.82
C ALA A 506 -3.89 14.25 -21.15
N VAL A 507 -3.50 13.31 -20.30
CA VAL A 507 -3.80 11.89 -20.49
C VAL A 507 -5.29 11.62 -20.32
N ALA A 508 -5.90 12.14 -19.25
CA ALA A 508 -7.32 12.01 -18.97
C ALA A 508 -8.21 12.66 -20.04
N THR A 509 -7.87 13.87 -20.49
CA THR A 509 -8.71 14.66 -21.41
C THR A 509 -8.54 14.30 -22.87
N SER A 510 -7.29 14.09 -23.31
CA SER A 510 -6.95 14.08 -24.73
C SER A 510 -6.37 12.75 -25.18
N VAL A 511 -5.72 11.98 -24.31
CA VAL A 511 -5.08 10.73 -24.76
C VAL A 511 -6.05 9.57 -24.68
N PHE A 512 -6.64 9.26 -23.51
CA PHE A 512 -7.58 8.13 -23.37
C PHE A 512 -8.77 8.17 -24.33
N ALA A 513 -9.16 9.37 -24.77
CA ALA A 513 -10.18 9.57 -25.79
C ALA A 513 -9.92 8.82 -27.11
N PHE A 514 -8.69 8.36 -27.40
CA PHE A 514 -8.42 7.52 -28.58
C PHE A 514 -9.28 6.23 -28.58
N LEU A 515 -9.68 5.72 -27.41
CA LEU A 515 -10.51 4.51 -27.29
C LEU A 515 -11.82 4.64 -28.06
N PHE A 516 -12.38 5.85 -28.08
CA PHE A 516 -13.59 6.18 -28.82
C PHE A 516 -13.41 5.98 -30.33
N SER A 517 -12.24 6.31 -30.92
CA SER A 517 -11.98 6.03 -32.35
C SER A 517 -12.03 4.54 -32.69
N MET A 518 -11.80 3.67 -31.71
CA MET A 518 -11.81 2.21 -31.88
C MET A 518 -13.18 1.58 -31.61
N MET A 519 -14.17 2.36 -31.14
CA MET A 519 -15.51 1.86 -30.89
C MET A 519 -16.25 1.59 -32.21
N PRO A 520 -16.94 0.44 -32.35
CA PRO A 520 -17.69 0.14 -33.56
C PRO A 520 -18.95 1.00 -33.70
N SER A 521 -19.47 1.19 -34.92
CA SER A 521 -20.75 1.92 -35.11
C SER A 521 -21.96 1.18 -34.52
N HIS A 522 -21.86 -0.13 -34.30
CA HIS A 522 -22.91 -0.97 -33.74
C HIS A 522 -22.29 -2.11 -32.95
N PHE A 523 -22.99 -2.59 -31.94
CA PHE A 523 -22.65 -3.84 -31.27
C PHE A 523 -23.26 -5.01 -32.04
N GLU A 524 -22.44 -5.98 -32.41
CA GLU A 524 -22.93 -7.27 -32.90
C GLU A 524 -23.35 -8.16 -31.73
N LEU A 525 -24.39 -8.97 -31.93
CA LEU A 525 -24.92 -9.89 -30.94
C LEU A 525 -24.65 -11.33 -31.38
N TYR A 526 -24.09 -12.16 -30.49
CA TYR A 526 -23.67 -13.53 -30.81
C TYR A 526 -24.37 -14.57 -29.92
N SER A 527 -24.77 -15.70 -30.51
CA SER A 527 -25.23 -16.86 -29.74
C SER A 527 -24.06 -17.59 -29.06
N LYS A 528 -24.37 -18.52 -28.17
CA LYS A 528 -23.37 -19.39 -27.51
C LYS A 528 -22.55 -20.25 -28.49
N GLU A 529 -23.06 -20.49 -29.69
CA GLU A 529 -22.35 -21.16 -30.79
C GLU A 529 -21.50 -20.20 -31.64
N TYR A 530 -21.28 -18.97 -31.17
CA TYR A 530 -20.52 -17.93 -31.86
C TYR A 530 -21.09 -17.59 -33.25
N LYS A 531 -22.41 -17.65 -33.41
CA LYS A 531 -23.12 -17.18 -34.60
C LYS A 531 -23.71 -15.81 -34.36
N LYS A 532 -23.51 -14.87 -35.29
CA LYS A 532 -24.16 -13.56 -35.24
C LYS A 532 -25.68 -13.74 -35.34
N VAL A 533 -26.40 -13.29 -34.31
CA VAL A 533 -27.88 -13.36 -34.19
C VAL A 533 -28.54 -11.99 -34.35
N GLY A 534 -27.77 -10.90 -34.28
CA GLY A 534 -28.30 -9.56 -34.47
C GLY A 534 -27.23 -8.48 -34.38
N SER A 535 -27.68 -7.23 -34.40
CA SER A 535 -26.85 -6.05 -34.20
C SER A 535 -27.68 -4.89 -33.66
N LYS A 536 -27.06 -4.00 -32.89
CA LYS A 536 -27.67 -2.81 -32.31
C LYS A 536 -26.77 -1.59 -32.55
N ALA A 537 -27.31 -0.52 -33.14
CA ALA A 537 -26.53 0.71 -33.34
C ALA A 537 -26.10 1.30 -31.99
N MET A 538 -24.89 1.87 -31.91
CA MET A 538 -24.40 2.45 -30.65
C MET A 538 -25.33 3.55 -30.12
N SER A 539 -25.85 4.42 -30.99
CA SER A 539 -26.79 5.50 -30.63
C SER A 539 -28.03 5.03 -29.88
N GLU A 540 -28.45 3.77 -30.09
CA GLU A 540 -29.60 3.14 -29.45
C GLU A 540 -29.28 2.50 -28.09
N THR A 541 -28.00 2.42 -27.71
CA THR A 541 -27.56 1.83 -26.44
C THR A 541 -27.22 2.87 -25.36
N PHE A 542 -27.00 4.12 -25.75
CA PHE A 542 -26.61 5.15 -24.78
C PHE A 542 -27.73 5.47 -23.80
N PHE A 543 -27.45 5.34 -22.50
CA PHE A 543 -28.44 5.50 -21.43
C PHE A 543 -29.71 4.67 -21.64
N GLN A 544 -29.61 3.52 -22.32
CA GLN A 544 -30.72 2.63 -22.64
C GLN A 544 -30.44 1.21 -22.12
N PRO A 545 -30.75 0.92 -20.84
CA PRO A 545 -30.44 -0.38 -20.23
C PRO A 545 -31.48 -1.46 -20.56
N SER A 546 -32.50 -1.19 -21.39
CA SER A 546 -33.63 -2.10 -21.67
C SER A 546 -33.19 -3.52 -22.03
N ASP A 547 -32.22 -3.66 -22.93
CA ASP A 547 -31.78 -4.96 -23.44
C ASP A 547 -31.20 -5.82 -22.31
N MET A 548 -30.59 -5.22 -21.28
CA MET A 548 -29.94 -5.97 -20.20
C MET A 548 -30.94 -6.70 -19.31
N TYR A 549 -32.22 -6.31 -19.33
CA TYR A 549 -33.30 -6.99 -18.62
C TYR A 549 -33.84 -8.21 -19.37
N ASP A 550 -33.61 -8.29 -20.68
CA ASP A 550 -34.09 -9.39 -21.52
C ASP A 550 -33.26 -10.66 -21.30
N SER A 551 -33.87 -11.80 -21.66
CA SER A 551 -33.20 -13.11 -21.59
C SER A 551 -32.09 -13.18 -22.64
N ASN A 552 -30.92 -13.69 -22.24
CA ASN A 552 -29.71 -13.90 -23.07
C ASN A 552 -28.98 -12.64 -23.59
N LYS A 553 -29.60 -11.46 -23.65
CA LYS A 553 -28.99 -10.26 -24.24
C LYS A 553 -27.63 -9.88 -23.65
N LEU A 554 -27.48 -9.88 -22.32
CA LEU A 554 -26.19 -9.63 -21.67
C LEU A 554 -25.08 -10.53 -22.23
N ASN A 555 -25.37 -11.83 -22.37
CA ASN A 555 -24.44 -12.80 -22.91
C ASN A 555 -24.20 -12.60 -24.41
N GLU A 556 -25.24 -12.24 -25.18
CA GLU A 556 -25.12 -11.94 -26.60
C GLU A 556 -24.22 -10.73 -26.87
N TYR A 557 -24.34 -9.67 -26.06
CA TYR A 557 -23.43 -8.52 -26.10
C TYR A 557 -22.02 -8.94 -25.69
N LEU A 558 -21.85 -9.68 -24.59
CA LEU A 558 -20.54 -10.16 -24.12
C LEU A 558 -19.81 -10.96 -25.20
N LEU A 559 -20.48 -11.94 -25.81
CA LEU A 559 -19.92 -12.75 -26.90
C LEU A 559 -19.67 -11.92 -28.16
N GLY A 560 -20.49 -10.88 -28.39
CA GLY A 560 -20.25 -9.87 -29.40
C GLY A 560 -18.96 -9.10 -29.20
N LEU A 561 -18.70 -8.61 -27.98
CA LEU A 561 -17.48 -7.84 -27.68
C LEU A 561 -16.20 -8.61 -27.95
N VAL A 562 -16.18 -9.91 -27.67
CA VAL A 562 -15.01 -10.78 -27.90
C VAL A 562 -14.90 -11.31 -29.33
N SER A 563 -15.95 -11.19 -30.15
CA SER A 563 -15.98 -11.72 -31.53
C SER A 563 -15.87 -10.62 -32.59
N GLN A 564 -16.54 -9.50 -32.35
CA GLN A 564 -16.54 -8.35 -33.25
C GLN A 564 -15.18 -7.66 -33.24
N LYS A 565 -14.72 -7.24 -34.42
CA LYS A 565 -13.49 -6.43 -34.56
C LYS A 565 -13.71 -5.01 -34.03
N ALA A 566 -12.69 -4.45 -33.38
CA ALA A 566 -12.66 -3.01 -33.10
C ALA A 566 -12.49 -2.21 -34.40
N GLN A 567 -12.82 -0.92 -34.39
CA GLN A 567 -12.41 -0.02 -35.47
C GLN A 567 -10.90 0.23 -35.41
N ASN A 568 -10.31 0.54 -36.55
CA ASN A 568 -8.91 0.89 -36.66
C ASN A 568 -8.67 2.23 -35.95
N ARG A 569 -7.49 2.39 -35.34
CA ARG A 569 -7.10 3.64 -34.70
C ARG A 569 -6.48 4.55 -35.75
N ASP A 570 -7.35 5.27 -36.45
CA ASP A 570 -7.02 6.32 -37.40
C ASP A 570 -7.75 7.62 -37.03
N GLU A 571 -7.64 8.65 -37.86
CA GLU A 571 -8.32 9.91 -37.60
C GLU A 571 -9.86 9.79 -37.68
N PHE A 572 -10.41 8.67 -38.16
CA PHE A 572 -11.84 8.51 -38.39
C PHE A 572 -12.57 8.10 -37.12
N ILE A 573 -13.78 8.65 -36.97
CA ILE A 573 -14.64 8.37 -35.82
C ILE A 573 -16.06 8.22 -36.34
N SER A 574 -16.72 7.15 -35.91
CA SER A 574 -18.07 6.79 -36.34
C SER A 574 -19.05 7.94 -36.22
N LYS A 575 -19.94 8.10 -37.22
CA LYS A 575 -21.05 9.06 -37.17
C LYS A 575 -21.96 8.86 -35.95
N GLU A 576 -21.98 7.65 -35.40
CA GLU A 576 -22.75 7.32 -34.20
C GLU A 576 -22.26 8.10 -32.97
N MET A 577 -21.02 8.60 -33.00
CA MET A 577 -20.41 9.37 -31.93
C MET A 577 -20.22 10.85 -32.28
N THR A 578 -19.98 11.17 -33.57
CA THR A 578 -19.78 12.56 -34.03
C THR A 578 -21.07 13.28 -34.40
N ASN A 579 -22.18 12.58 -34.64
CA ASN A 579 -23.45 13.20 -35.04
C ASN A 579 -24.67 12.65 -34.29
N ASN A 580 -24.66 11.36 -33.93
CA ASN A 580 -25.83 10.66 -33.38
C ASN A 580 -25.68 10.28 -31.89
N ILE A 581 -24.65 10.76 -31.18
CA ILE A 581 -24.51 10.41 -29.76
C ILE A 581 -25.66 11.03 -28.96
N PHE A 582 -26.24 10.24 -28.06
CA PHE A 582 -27.43 10.58 -27.28
C PHE A 582 -28.68 10.98 -28.08
N THR A 583 -28.80 10.60 -29.36
CA THR A 583 -29.91 10.98 -30.24
C THR A 583 -31.29 10.89 -29.60
N GLU A 584 -32.08 11.96 -29.73
CA GLU A 584 -33.49 12.00 -29.37
C GLU A 584 -34.34 11.19 -30.34
N THR A 585 -35.21 10.32 -29.81
CA THR A 585 -36.12 9.51 -30.63
C THR A 585 -37.14 10.32 -31.41
N ASN A 586 -37.53 11.51 -30.91
CA ASN A 586 -38.61 12.31 -31.51
C ASN A 586 -38.12 13.31 -32.56
N THR A 587 -36.89 13.83 -32.41
CA THR A 587 -36.33 14.87 -33.29
C THR A 587 -35.22 14.34 -34.20
N GLY A 588 -34.65 13.18 -33.88
CA GLY A 588 -33.47 12.64 -34.55
C GLY A 588 -32.21 13.49 -34.32
N ALA A 589 -32.24 14.44 -33.38
CA ALA A 589 -31.10 15.28 -33.04
C ALA A 589 -30.17 14.57 -32.06
N GLY A 590 -28.88 14.47 -32.39
CA GLY A 590 -27.81 13.99 -31.51
C GLY A 590 -26.79 15.10 -31.24
N THR A 591 -25.62 14.75 -30.73
CA THR A 591 -24.50 15.68 -30.51
C THR A 591 -23.17 15.10 -31.03
N ASP A 592 -22.04 15.72 -30.70
CA ASP A 592 -20.70 15.38 -31.23
C ASP A 592 -19.66 15.21 -30.11
N LEU A 593 -19.30 13.96 -29.82
CA LEU A 593 -18.31 13.62 -28.78
C LEU A 593 -16.92 14.18 -29.09
N VAL A 594 -16.50 14.22 -30.35
CA VAL A 594 -15.19 14.73 -30.75
C VAL A 594 -15.11 16.23 -30.52
N ALA A 595 -16.19 16.95 -30.86
CA ALA A 595 -16.28 18.37 -30.56
C ALA A 595 -16.20 18.62 -29.05
N TYR A 596 -16.82 17.79 -28.20
CA TYR A 596 -16.68 17.86 -26.75
C TYR A 596 -15.24 17.65 -26.27
N ILE A 597 -14.55 16.61 -26.76
CA ILE A 597 -13.16 16.30 -26.38
C ILE A 597 -12.23 17.47 -26.74
N LEU A 598 -12.36 18.02 -27.94
CA LEU A 598 -11.54 19.17 -28.38
C LEU A 598 -11.83 20.42 -27.58
N GLN A 599 -13.11 20.74 -27.36
CA GLN A 599 -13.51 21.88 -26.54
C GLN A 599 -13.01 21.73 -25.09
N GLN A 600 -13.02 20.50 -24.56
CA GLN A 600 -12.51 20.18 -23.24
C GLN A 600 -10.99 20.30 -23.14
N GLY A 601 -10.23 19.86 -24.13
CA GLY A 601 -8.78 20.08 -24.18
C GLY A 601 -8.42 21.57 -24.11
N ARG A 602 -9.20 22.43 -24.79
CA ARG A 602 -9.03 23.89 -24.76
C ARG A 602 -9.44 24.52 -23.43
N ASP A 603 -10.55 24.04 -22.85
CA ASP A 603 -11.00 24.43 -21.49
C ASP A 603 -9.99 24.06 -20.41
N HIS A 604 -9.30 22.93 -20.56
CA HIS A 604 -8.29 22.46 -19.63
C HIS A 604 -6.90 23.10 -19.84
N GLY A 605 -6.76 23.98 -20.84
CA GLY A 605 -5.48 24.60 -21.19
C GLY A 605 -4.44 23.57 -21.59
N ILE A 606 -4.81 22.54 -22.36
CA ILE A 606 -3.85 21.56 -22.88
C ILE A 606 -3.01 22.21 -23.99
N PRO A 607 -1.67 22.23 -23.89
CA PRO A 607 -0.81 22.76 -24.95
C PRO A 607 -1.00 22.02 -26.28
N GLY A 608 -0.73 22.72 -27.38
CA GLY A 608 -0.82 22.15 -28.73
C GLY A 608 0.07 20.93 -28.95
N TYR A 609 -0.33 20.06 -29.87
CA TYR A 609 0.28 18.77 -30.18
C TYR A 609 1.82 18.78 -30.32
N THR A 610 2.38 19.80 -30.97
CA THR A 610 3.84 19.90 -31.19
C THR A 610 4.64 20.01 -29.89
N HIS A 611 4.06 20.61 -28.85
CA HIS A 611 4.70 20.72 -27.53
C HIS A 611 4.86 19.34 -26.88
N TRP A 612 3.88 18.46 -27.07
CA TRP A 612 3.90 17.10 -26.56
C TRP A 612 4.89 16.20 -27.29
N ARG A 613 5.04 16.36 -28.62
CA ARG A 613 6.12 15.71 -29.38
C ARG A 613 7.50 16.11 -28.85
N LYS A 614 7.69 17.40 -28.57
CA LYS A 614 8.93 17.93 -27.99
C LYS A 614 9.18 17.38 -26.58
N PHE A 615 8.15 17.36 -25.73
CA PHE A 615 8.21 16.75 -24.39
C PHE A 615 8.63 15.28 -24.45
N CYS A 616 8.09 14.54 -25.43
CA CYS A 616 8.42 13.14 -25.65
C CYS A 616 9.72 12.90 -26.44
N ARG A 617 10.42 13.97 -26.85
CA ARG A 617 11.66 13.94 -27.65
C ARG A 617 11.54 13.11 -28.92
N ILE A 618 10.45 13.32 -29.66
CA ILE A 618 10.16 12.58 -30.89
C ILE A 618 10.65 13.39 -32.09
N ASP A 619 11.59 12.84 -32.84
CA ASP A 619 12.09 13.41 -34.09
C ASP A 619 11.21 13.06 -35.31
N PRO A 620 11.15 13.91 -36.36
CA PRO A 620 11.70 15.26 -36.38
C PRO A 620 10.85 16.24 -35.56
N THR A 621 11.46 17.37 -35.16
CA THR A 621 10.72 18.51 -34.61
C THR A 621 9.83 19.12 -35.68
N ILE A 622 8.57 19.39 -35.35
CA ILE A 622 7.56 19.90 -36.27
C ILE A 622 7.46 21.42 -36.13
N ASN A 623 7.84 22.17 -37.17
CA ASN A 623 7.75 23.64 -37.22
C ASN A 623 6.85 24.14 -38.37
N SER A 624 6.51 23.27 -39.32
CA SER A 624 5.58 23.55 -40.42
C SER A 624 4.64 22.36 -40.67
N PHE A 625 3.54 22.58 -41.38
CA PHE A 625 2.67 21.48 -41.81
C PHE A 625 3.38 20.46 -42.70
N SER A 626 4.43 20.85 -43.42
CA SER A 626 5.19 19.94 -44.28
C SER A 626 6.00 18.90 -43.49
N ASP A 627 6.42 19.24 -42.26
CA ASP A 627 7.17 18.35 -41.38
C ASP A 627 6.31 17.18 -40.88
N LEU A 628 4.97 17.35 -40.88
CA LEU A 628 4.02 16.33 -40.44
C LEU A 628 4.05 15.06 -41.32
N ARG A 629 4.61 15.12 -42.54
CA ARG A 629 4.74 13.95 -43.44
C ARG A 629 5.55 12.81 -42.83
N ALA A 630 6.41 13.11 -41.85
CA ALA A 630 7.16 12.11 -41.11
C ALA A 630 6.31 11.34 -40.07
N ALA A 631 5.10 11.83 -39.74
CA ALA A 631 4.28 11.31 -38.65
C ALA A 631 2.89 10.81 -39.09
N MET A 632 2.30 11.40 -40.13
CA MET A 632 0.91 11.16 -40.53
C MET A 632 0.72 11.17 -42.05
N ALA A 633 -0.43 10.66 -42.52
CA ALA A 633 -0.73 10.54 -43.95
C ALA A 633 -0.93 11.91 -44.62
N SER A 634 -0.55 12.01 -45.90
CA SER A 634 -0.58 13.29 -46.64
C SER A 634 -1.99 13.89 -46.76
N GLU A 635 -3.02 13.05 -46.95
CA GLU A 635 -4.42 13.49 -47.01
C GLU A 635 -4.87 14.14 -45.69
N THR A 636 -4.48 13.55 -44.55
CA THR A 636 -4.79 14.08 -43.21
C THR A 636 -4.09 15.42 -42.98
N ILE A 637 -2.84 15.58 -43.44
CA ILE A 637 -2.09 16.83 -43.36
C ILE A 637 -2.80 17.95 -44.12
N GLU A 638 -3.29 17.66 -45.33
CA GLU A 638 -4.04 18.65 -46.11
C GLU A 638 -5.32 19.10 -45.39
N LYS A 639 -6.06 18.16 -44.78
CA LYS A 639 -7.25 18.48 -43.98
C LYS A 639 -6.90 19.38 -42.80
N ILE A 640 -5.86 19.03 -42.05
CA ILE A 640 -5.40 19.80 -40.88
C ILE A 640 -4.92 21.21 -41.30
N ALA A 641 -4.13 21.31 -42.36
CA ALA A 641 -3.56 22.58 -42.85
C ALA A 641 -4.63 23.53 -43.43
N ARG A 642 -5.80 23.03 -43.84
CA ARG A 642 -6.94 23.87 -44.26
C ARG A 642 -7.67 24.52 -43.08
N ILE A 643 -7.59 23.93 -41.87
CA ILE A 643 -8.39 24.35 -40.71
C ILE A 643 -7.55 25.13 -39.70
N TYR A 644 -6.34 24.65 -39.40
CA TYR A 644 -5.43 25.34 -38.50
C TYR A 644 -4.54 26.29 -39.28
N LYS A 645 -4.36 27.51 -38.77
CA LYS A 645 -3.47 28.50 -39.38
C LYS A 645 -1.99 28.19 -39.13
N ASN A 646 -1.66 27.64 -37.96
CA ASN A 646 -0.32 27.28 -37.57
C ASN A 646 -0.27 25.83 -37.08
N VAL A 647 0.82 25.11 -37.37
CA VAL A 647 1.00 23.71 -36.97
C VAL A 647 1.04 23.53 -35.45
N HIS A 648 1.47 24.55 -34.71
CA HIS A 648 1.52 24.53 -33.25
C HIS A 648 0.14 24.72 -32.60
N ASP A 649 -0.88 25.13 -33.36
CA ASP A 649 -2.25 25.31 -32.87
C ASP A 649 -3.02 23.98 -32.81
N ILE A 650 -2.55 22.92 -33.48
CA ILE A 650 -3.20 21.61 -33.54
C ILE A 650 -3.47 21.09 -32.13
N ASP A 651 -4.72 20.73 -31.84
CA ASP A 651 -5.11 20.17 -30.55
C ASP A 651 -4.45 18.78 -30.34
N LEU A 652 -4.05 18.45 -29.10
CA LEU A 652 -3.33 17.21 -28.80
C LEU A 652 -4.11 15.96 -29.26
N PHE A 653 -5.42 15.92 -29.05
CA PHE A 653 -6.26 14.80 -29.49
C PHE A 653 -6.17 14.59 -31.00
N THR A 654 -6.44 15.63 -31.80
CA THR A 654 -6.39 15.55 -33.27
C THR A 654 -5.02 15.16 -33.78
N GLY A 655 -3.96 15.83 -33.31
CA GLY A 655 -2.60 15.57 -33.77
C GLY A 655 -2.09 14.18 -33.38
N GLY A 656 -2.36 13.75 -32.14
CA GLY A 656 -1.93 12.44 -31.65
C GLY A 656 -2.71 11.27 -32.26
N LEU A 657 -4.01 11.45 -32.51
CA LEU A 657 -4.84 10.43 -33.16
C LEU A 657 -4.43 10.22 -34.63
N ALA A 658 -4.05 11.30 -35.33
CA ALA A 658 -3.58 11.25 -36.72
C ALA A 658 -2.18 10.61 -36.91
N GLU A 659 -1.42 10.37 -35.83
CA GLU A 659 -0.10 9.74 -35.95
C GLU A 659 -0.20 8.27 -36.38
N THR A 660 0.69 7.89 -37.29
CA THR A 660 0.88 6.49 -37.69
C THR A 660 1.19 5.62 -36.45
N PRO A 661 0.46 4.52 -36.23
CA PRO A 661 0.72 3.61 -35.10
C PRO A 661 2.15 3.05 -35.09
N LEU A 662 2.67 2.79 -33.90
CA LEU A 662 3.92 2.03 -33.74
C LEU A 662 3.71 0.55 -34.09
N ASN A 663 4.79 -0.15 -34.45
CA ASN A 663 4.72 -1.58 -34.76
C ASN A 663 4.17 -2.39 -33.57
N GLY A 664 3.12 -3.17 -33.81
CA GLY A 664 2.48 -3.98 -32.77
C GLY A 664 1.71 -3.18 -31.72
N ALA A 665 1.53 -1.88 -31.92
CA ALA A 665 0.71 -1.01 -31.09
C ALA A 665 -0.52 -0.53 -31.88
N VAL A 666 -1.57 -0.12 -31.19
CA VAL A 666 -2.70 0.57 -31.85
C VAL A 666 -2.50 2.09 -31.86
N ILE A 667 -1.59 2.64 -31.05
CA ILE A 667 -1.36 4.09 -30.92
C ILE A 667 0.00 4.59 -31.44
N GLY A 668 0.07 5.90 -31.71
CA GLY A 668 1.24 6.58 -32.25
C GLY A 668 2.26 6.95 -31.18
N PRO A 669 3.46 7.39 -31.56
CA PRO A 669 4.57 7.63 -30.63
C PRO A 669 4.25 8.65 -29.52
N THR A 670 3.45 9.69 -29.79
CA THR A 670 3.11 10.72 -28.80
C THR A 670 2.18 10.14 -27.72
N PHE A 671 1.08 9.49 -28.11
CA PHE A 671 0.17 8.86 -27.16
C PHE A 671 0.85 7.70 -26.41
N ALA A 672 1.69 6.91 -27.09
CA ALA A 672 2.48 5.84 -26.46
C ALA A 672 3.43 6.36 -25.38
N CYS A 673 4.11 7.48 -25.63
CA CYS A 673 4.95 8.13 -24.64
C CYS A 673 4.15 8.60 -23.41
N LEU A 674 3.00 9.24 -23.62
CA LEU A 674 2.20 9.81 -22.54
C LEU A 674 1.51 8.72 -21.69
N LEU A 675 0.90 7.71 -22.33
CA LEU A 675 0.30 6.58 -21.63
C LEU A 675 1.34 5.69 -20.95
N GLY A 676 2.47 5.42 -21.63
CA GLY A 676 3.56 4.67 -21.04
C GLY A 676 4.09 5.32 -19.75
N ARG A 677 4.26 6.64 -19.74
CA ARG A 677 4.60 7.42 -18.54
C ARG A 677 3.51 7.33 -17.47
N GLN A 678 2.24 7.49 -17.84
CA GLN A 678 1.14 7.45 -16.87
C GLN A 678 1.09 6.12 -16.13
N PHE A 679 1.10 5.00 -16.84
CA PHE A 679 1.05 3.68 -16.22
C PHE A 679 2.35 3.33 -15.48
N HIS A 680 3.49 3.88 -15.88
CA HIS A 680 4.71 3.76 -15.08
C HIS A 680 4.54 4.41 -13.69
N TYR A 681 4.00 5.63 -13.64
CA TYR A 681 3.79 6.33 -12.37
C TYR A 681 2.67 5.70 -11.52
N VAL A 682 1.59 5.22 -12.15
CA VAL A 682 0.52 4.51 -11.42
C VAL A 682 1.07 3.24 -10.77
N ARG A 683 1.86 2.43 -11.47
CA ARG A 683 2.46 1.20 -10.89
C ARG A 683 3.43 1.51 -9.74
N ARG A 684 4.37 2.43 -9.96
CA ARG A 684 5.48 2.67 -9.01
C ARG A 684 5.11 3.60 -7.86
N GLY A 685 4.13 4.48 -8.04
CA GLY A 685 3.62 5.36 -6.99
C GLY A 685 2.48 4.75 -6.17
N ASP A 686 2.02 3.54 -6.50
CA ASP A 686 0.97 2.82 -5.76
C ASP A 686 1.56 1.85 -4.73
N ARG A 687 1.46 2.19 -3.45
CA ARG A 687 1.92 1.35 -2.33
C ARG A 687 1.24 -0.03 -2.32
N PHE A 688 0.01 -0.08 -2.78
CA PHE A 688 -0.82 -1.28 -2.77
C PHE A 688 -0.80 -2.02 -4.11
N TRP A 689 0.10 -1.65 -5.05
CA TRP A 689 0.32 -2.42 -6.27
C TRP A 689 0.45 -3.90 -5.92
N TYR A 690 -0.33 -4.76 -6.59
CA TYR A 690 -0.58 -6.11 -6.07
C TYR A 690 0.69 -6.94 -5.88
N GLU A 691 1.76 -6.68 -6.64
CA GLU A 691 3.02 -7.43 -6.51
C GLU A 691 3.96 -6.90 -5.41
N ASN A 692 3.68 -5.77 -4.77
CA ASN A 692 4.58 -5.15 -3.78
C ASN A 692 4.79 -6.04 -2.55
N ASP A 693 6.01 -6.01 -2.02
CA ASP A 693 6.32 -6.56 -0.69
C ASP A 693 6.35 -5.46 0.38
N ILE A 694 5.19 -4.87 0.65
CA ILE A 694 5.00 -3.85 1.69
C ILE A 694 3.92 -4.35 2.67
N PRO A 695 4.31 -5.03 3.78
CA PRO A 695 3.38 -5.44 4.82
C PRO A 695 2.71 -4.24 5.51
N PRO A 696 1.46 -4.35 5.99
CA PRO A 696 0.60 -5.54 5.97
C PRO A 696 -0.16 -5.73 4.63
N SER A 697 0.07 -4.89 3.61
CA SER A 697 -0.63 -4.92 2.32
C SER A 697 -0.08 -5.93 1.30
N SER A 698 1.04 -6.60 1.55
CA SER A 698 1.60 -7.62 0.65
C SER A 698 0.67 -8.81 0.48
N PHE A 699 0.53 -9.33 -0.75
CA PHE A 699 0.06 -10.70 -0.96
C PHE A 699 1.20 -11.69 -0.69
N SER A 700 0.86 -12.91 -0.26
CA SER A 700 1.86 -13.98 -0.13
C SER A 700 2.37 -14.41 -1.52
N LYS A 701 3.51 -15.10 -1.58
CA LYS A 701 4.07 -15.57 -2.86
C LYS A 701 3.15 -16.58 -3.55
N GLU A 702 2.45 -17.39 -2.76
CA GLU A 702 1.46 -18.37 -3.20
C GLU A 702 0.24 -17.63 -3.78
N GLN A 703 -0.28 -16.62 -3.07
CA GLN A 703 -1.37 -15.78 -3.56
C GLN A 703 -1.00 -15.07 -4.87
N LEU A 704 0.20 -14.50 -4.98
CA LEU A 704 0.68 -13.88 -6.22
C LEU A 704 0.79 -14.87 -7.38
N THR A 705 1.19 -16.11 -7.10
CA THR A 705 1.26 -17.17 -8.11
C THR A 705 -0.13 -17.47 -8.68
N GLU A 706 -1.17 -17.42 -7.85
CA GLU A 706 -2.54 -17.62 -8.27
C GLU A 706 -3.11 -16.40 -9.02
N ILE A 707 -2.87 -15.16 -8.55
CA ILE A 707 -3.31 -13.93 -9.24
C ILE A 707 -2.71 -13.84 -10.65
N ARG A 708 -1.46 -14.25 -10.83
CA ARG A 708 -0.76 -14.22 -12.13
C ARG A 708 -1.31 -15.19 -13.19
N LYS A 709 -2.22 -16.09 -12.80
CA LYS A 709 -2.93 -16.97 -13.74
C LYS A 709 -4.16 -16.30 -14.34
N VAL A 710 -4.68 -15.27 -13.68
CA VAL A 710 -5.95 -14.64 -14.08
C VAL A 710 -5.80 -13.94 -15.42
N SER A 711 -6.75 -14.21 -16.32
CA SER A 711 -6.89 -13.54 -17.61
C SER A 711 -8.28 -12.93 -17.76
N LEU A 712 -8.46 -12.00 -18.70
CA LEU A 712 -9.81 -11.49 -19.00
C LEU A 712 -10.74 -12.62 -19.46
N ALA A 713 -10.22 -13.59 -20.22
CA ALA A 713 -10.97 -14.79 -20.62
C ALA A 713 -11.51 -15.57 -19.41
N ARG A 714 -10.70 -15.75 -18.37
CA ARG A 714 -11.10 -16.44 -17.13
C ARG A 714 -12.22 -15.67 -16.42
N ILE A 715 -12.07 -14.36 -16.25
CA ILE A 715 -13.09 -13.50 -15.62
C ILE A 715 -14.42 -13.60 -16.37
N LEU A 716 -14.39 -13.58 -17.71
CA LEU A 716 -15.60 -13.72 -18.52
C LEU A 716 -16.22 -15.11 -18.41
N CYS A 717 -15.42 -16.18 -18.48
CA CYS A 717 -15.93 -17.55 -18.31
C CYS A 717 -16.60 -17.78 -16.94
N ASP A 718 -16.07 -17.18 -15.86
CA ASP A 718 -16.63 -17.36 -14.50
C ASP A 718 -17.91 -16.56 -14.26
N ASN A 719 -18.18 -15.53 -15.07
CA ASN A 719 -19.22 -14.53 -14.78
C ASN A 719 -20.22 -14.31 -15.93
N ALA A 720 -20.06 -14.96 -17.08
CA ALA A 720 -21.04 -14.98 -18.16
C ALA A 720 -22.30 -15.77 -17.77
N ASP A 721 -23.44 -15.48 -18.42
CA ASP A 721 -24.68 -16.25 -18.17
C ASP A 721 -24.56 -17.67 -18.75
N ASN A 722 -23.97 -17.81 -19.94
CA ASN A 722 -23.79 -19.08 -20.65
C ASN A 722 -22.62 -18.97 -21.66
N ALA A 723 -21.40 -19.33 -21.24
CA ALA A 723 -20.22 -19.38 -22.12
C ALA A 723 -19.39 -20.64 -21.85
N ASP A 724 -19.52 -21.65 -22.73
CA ASP A 724 -18.77 -22.91 -22.60
C ASP A 724 -17.36 -22.82 -23.21
N PHE A 725 -17.20 -21.94 -24.20
CA PHE A 725 -15.95 -21.73 -24.94
C PHE A 725 -15.56 -20.27 -24.95
N MET A 726 -14.26 -19.98 -24.92
CA MET A 726 -13.67 -18.64 -24.99
C MET A 726 -12.27 -18.73 -25.61
N GLN A 727 -11.82 -17.70 -26.33
CA GLN A 727 -10.41 -17.62 -26.72
C GLN A 727 -9.53 -17.18 -25.52
N PRO A 728 -8.30 -17.70 -25.35
CA PRO A 728 -7.44 -17.33 -24.23
C PRO A 728 -7.10 -15.83 -24.15
N SER A 729 -6.96 -15.15 -25.29
CA SER A 729 -6.67 -13.71 -25.38
C SER A 729 -7.84 -12.97 -26.04
N THR A 730 -8.78 -12.49 -25.23
CA THR A 730 -10.06 -11.95 -25.72
C THR A 730 -9.95 -10.63 -26.45
N MET A 731 -8.88 -9.86 -26.23
CA MET A 731 -8.61 -8.58 -26.90
C MET A 731 -8.08 -8.74 -28.34
N TYR A 732 -7.67 -9.96 -28.72
CA TYR A 732 -7.24 -10.28 -30.07
C TYR A 732 -8.30 -11.14 -30.77
N VAL A 733 -8.38 -10.98 -32.09
CA VAL A 733 -9.25 -11.81 -32.93
C VAL A 733 -8.79 -13.27 -32.83
N THR A 734 -9.73 -14.21 -32.90
CA THR A 734 -9.40 -15.64 -32.87
C THR A 734 -8.56 -16.06 -34.08
N ASP A 735 -7.64 -17.00 -33.87
CA ASP A 735 -6.86 -17.64 -34.92
C ASP A 735 -6.75 -19.15 -34.62
N PRO A 736 -6.59 -20.02 -35.64
CA PRO A 736 -6.65 -21.46 -35.45
C PRO A 736 -5.44 -22.07 -34.73
N PHE A 737 -4.42 -21.27 -34.38
CA PHE A 737 -3.16 -21.76 -33.81
C PHE A 737 -2.89 -21.24 -32.40
N LEU A 738 -2.83 -19.93 -32.18
CA LEU A 738 -2.38 -19.31 -30.93
C LEU A 738 -3.52 -18.78 -30.06
N ASN A 739 -4.69 -18.49 -30.64
CA ASN A 739 -5.85 -17.92 -29.95
C ASN A 739 -7.17 -18.57 -30.37
N ALA A 740 -7.16 -19.90 -30.54
CA ALA A 740 -8.35 -20.67 -30.89
C ALA A 740 -9.33 -20.73 -29.69
N TYR A 741 -10.62 -20.92 -29.95
CA TYR A 741 -11.60 -21.17 -28.90
C TYR A 741 -11.25 -22.43 -28.10
N GLN A 742 -11.17 -22.27 -26.78
CA GLN A 742 -10.92 -23.34 -25.82
C GLN A 742 -12.13 -23.50 -24.91
N THR A 743 -12.32 -24.68 -24.32
CA THR A 743 -13.32 -24.83 -23.26
C THR A 743 -12.93 -23.94 -22.08
N CYS A 744 -13.91 -23.35 -21.39
CA CYS A 744 -13.66 -22.59 -20.16
C CYS A 744 -13.07 -23.45 -19.03
N SER A 745 -12.97 -24.77 -19.19
CA SER A 745 -12.28 -25.70 -18.27
C SER A 745 -10.86 -26.09 -18.72
N SER A 746 -10.41 -25.60 -19.88
CA SER A 746 -9.08 -25.91 -20.43
C SER A 746 -7.96 -25.36 -19.55
N GLY A 747 -6.80 -26.04 -19.58
CA GLY A 747 -5.58 -25.56 -18.94
C GLY A 747 -5.04 -24.24 -19.51
N ASP A 748 -5.46 -23.87 -20.73
CA ASP A 748 -5.12 -22.59 -21.36
C ASP A 748 -5.90 -21.39 -20.78
N ILE A 749 -6.99 -21.64 -20.04
CA ILE A 749 -7.78 -20.63 -19.31
C ILE A 749 -7.81 -21.01 -17.81
N PRO A 750 -6.66 -20.91 -17.13
CA PRO A 750 -6.48 -21.46 -15.80
C PRO A 750 -7.38 -20.78 -14.75
N THR A 751 -7.85 -21.58 -13.79
CA THR A 751 -8.58 -21.08 -12.63
C THR A 751 -7.63 -20.69 -11.49
N MET A 752 -8.06 -19.70 -10.71
CA MET A 752 -7.33 -19.25 -9.53
C MET A 752 -7.67 -20.15 -8.34
N ASP A 753 -6.67 -20.73 -7.67
CA ASP A 753 -6.86 -21.55 -6.47
C ASP A 753 -7.02 -20.67 -5.22
N LEU A 754 -8.27 -20.44 -4.81
CA LEU A 754 -8.59 -19.64 -3.61
C LEU A 754 -8.14 -20.29 -2.30
N SER A 755 -7.72 -21.56 -2.27
CA SER A 755 -7.23 -22.19 -1.04
C SER A 755 -6.05 -21.45 -0.41
N LYS A 756 -5.30 -20.65 -1.19
CA LYS A 756 -4.20 -19.80 -0.70
C LYS A 756 -4.66 -18.60 0.13
N TRP A 757 -5.96 -18.34 0.21
CA TRP A 757 -6.57 -17.35 1.12
C TRP A 757 -7.21 -18.00 2.35
N LYS A 758 -7.06 -19.32 2.53
CA LYS A 758 -7.48 -19.99 3.76
C LYS A 758 -6.59 -19.52 4.89
N THR A 759 -7.21 -18.93 5.90
CA THR A 759 -6.57 -18.58 7.16
C THR A 759 -6.95 -19.62 8.21
N LEU A 760 -6.01 -19.94 9.10
CA LEU A 760 -6.38 -20.63 10.33
C LEU A 760 -7.38 -19.73 11.06
N SER A 761 -8.49 -20.29 11.53
CA SER A 761 -9.45 -19.52 12.32
C SER A 761 -8.69 -18.90 13.49
N PRO A 762 -8.54 -17.56 13.55
CA PRO A 762 -8.04 -16.90 14.75
C PRO A 762 -9.09 -16.96 15.87
N ARG A 763 -10.33 -17.35 15.54
CA ARG A 763 -11.42 -17.55 16.48
C ARG A 763 -11.50 -19.03 16.86
N PHE A 764 -10.55 -19.47 17.67
CA PHE A 764 -10.88 -20.45 18.71
C PHE A 764 -11.86 -19.75 19.65
N GLN A 765 -13.16 -19.78 19.34
CA GLN A 765 -14.18 -19.24 20.23
C GLN A 765 -14.43 -20.25 21.34
N VAL A 766 -13.72 -20.06 22.44
CA VAL A 766 -14.12 -20.63 23.73
C VAL A 766 -15.34 -19.86 24.19
N SER A 767 -16.41 -20.56 24.59
CA SER A 767 -17.53 -19.87 25.22
C SER A 767 -17.03 -19.07 26.42
N ALA A 768 -17.59 -17.88 26.63
CA ALA A 768 -17.19 -17.03 27.77
C ALA A 768 -17.31 -17.78 29.11
N THR A 769 -18.23 -18.74 29.21
CA THR A 769 -18.40 -19.63 30.37
C THR A 769 -17.20 -20.56 30.56
N VAL A 770 -16.80 -21.31 29.53
CA VAL A 770 -15.65 -22.25 29.61
C VAL A 770 -14.35 -21.49 29.84
N LEU A 771 -14.19 -20.31 29.22
CA LEU A 771 -13.03 -19.46 29.41
C LEU A 771 -12.94 -18.96 30.86
N LYS A 772 -14.04 -18.42 31.40
CA LYS A 772 -14.12 -17.94 32.78
C LYS A 772 -13.90 -19.06 33.80
N ASP A 773 -14.46 -20.24 33.57
CA ASP A 773 -14.28 -21.39 34.46
C ASP A 773 -12.84 -21.90 34.46
N SER A 774 -12.23 -21.97 33.27
CA SER A 774 -10.84 -22.43 33.11
C SER A 774 -9.85 -21.44 33.73
N LEU A 775 -10.04 -20.13 33.52
CA LEU A 775 -9.26 -19.09 34.18
C LEU A 775 -9.47 -19.09 35.70
N SER A 776 -10.70 -19.33 36.18
CA SER A 776 -10.98 -19.40 37.62
C SER A 776 -10.30 -20.60 38.29
N ARG A 777 -10.26 -21.76 37.61
CA ARG A 777 -9.48 -22.94 38.06
C ARG A 777 -7.99 -22.66 38.06
N ALA A 778 -7.47 -22.04 37.00
CA ALA A 778 -6.06 -21.67 36.87
C ALA A 778 -5.63 -20.68 37.95
N LYS A 779 -6.43 -19.65 38.24
CA LYS A 779 -6.19 -18.69 39.35
C LYS A 779 -6.08 -19.41 40.70
N ARG A 780 -6.95 -20.40 40.98
CA ARG A 780 -6.86 -21.22 42.21
C ARG A 780 -5.59 -22.07 42.25
N GLN A 781 -5.21 -22.70 41.14
CA GLN A 781 -3.98 -23.50 41.06
C GLN A 781 -2.73 -22.64 41.28
N ALA A 782 -2.66 -21.46 40.65
CA ALA A 782 -1.57 -20.52 40.86
C ALA A 782 -1.50 -20.02 42.31
N ALA A 783 -2.65 -19.67 42.92
CA ALA A 783 -2.69 -19.25 44.32
C ALA A 783 -2.23 -20.35 45.29
N ASN A 784 -2.64 -21.61 45.04
CA ASN A 784 -2.18 -22.75 45.83
C ASN A 784 -0.67 -22.97 45.71
N LEU A 785 -0.10 -22.80 44.52
CA LEU A 785 1.34 -22.91 44.32
C LEU A 785 2.09 -21.83 45.10
N MET A 786 1.65 -20.57 44.99
CA MET A 786 2.25 -19.44 45.71
C MET A 786 2.16 -19.59 47.23
N GLU A 787 1.05 -20.14 47.75
CA GLU A 787 0.90 -20.39 49.19
C GLU A 787 1.82 -21.52 49.67
N ASN A 788 1.95 -22.61 48.91
CA ASN A 788 2.89 -23.68 49.21
C ASN A 788 4.35 -23.20 49.20
N GLU A 789 4.67 -22.32 48.25
CA GLU A 789 5.97 -21.65 48.17
C GLU A 789 6.21 -20.79 49.41
N ARG A 790 5.23 -19.97 49.82
CA ARG A 790 5.29 -19.16 51.05
C ARG A 790 5.53 -19.99 52.30
N ILE A 791 4.85 -21.14 52.43
CA ILE A 791 5.03 -22.08 53.55
C ILE A 791 6.45 -22.64 53.56
N SER A 792 6.97 -23.04 52.40
CA SER A 792 8.32 -23.61 52.25
C SER A 792 9.41 -22.57 52.56
N ILE A 793 9.25 -21.33 52.10
CA ILE A 793 10.13 -20.20 52.41
C ILE A 793 10.16 -19.91 53.92
N ASN A 794 8.99 -19.90 54.59
CA ASN A 794 8.91 -19.64 56.03
C ASN A 794 9.64 -20.70 56.87
N ARG A 795 9.81 -21.91 56.33
CA ARG A 795 10.57 -23.01 56.95
C ARG A 795 12.05 -23.01 56.56
N GLU A 796 12.50 -22.02 55.79
CA GLU A 796 13.82 -21.96 55.16
C GLU A 796 14.20 -23.22 54.36
N GLN A 797 13.19 -23.97 53.89
CA GLN A 797 13.41 -25.20 53.13
C GLN A 797 13.66 -24.88 51.66
N GLY A 798 14.77 -25.40 51.10
CA GLY A 798 15.09 -25.29 49.68
C GLY A 798 15.56 -23.92 49.21
N LEU A 799 16.03 -23.06 50.12
CA LEU A 799 16.67 -21.78 49.81
C LEU A 799 18.19 -21.94 49.77
N ALA A 800 18.85 -21.27 48.82
CA ALA A 800 20.30 -21.27 48.77
C ALA A 800 20.88 -20.42 49.92
N GLY A 801 21.96 -20.92 50.54
CA GLY A 801 22.68 -20.16 51.57
C GLY A 801 23.22 -18.84 51.03
N SER A 802 23.18 -17.77 51.82
CA SER A 802 23.69 -16.46 51.38
C SER A 802 25.18 -16.56 51.00
N LYS A 803 25.56 -15.88 49.91
CA LYS A 803 26.92 -15.94 49.34
C LYS A 803 27.38 -17.33 48.90
N SER A 804 26.50 -18.33 48.87
CA SER A 804 26.79 -19.62 48.22
C SER A 804 26.97 -19.42 46.70
N PRO A 805 27.67 -20.34 46.01
CA PRO A 805 27.78 -20.28 44.54
C PRO A 805 26.42 -20.21 43.84
N GLN A 806 25.41 -20.91 44.38
CA GLN A 806 24.04 -20.91 43.85
C GLN A 806 23.36 -19.56 44.05
N ALA A 807 23.50 -18.97 45.25
CA ALA A 807 22.95 -17.65 45.54
C ALA A 807 23.63 -16.56 44.70
N ALA A 808 24.95 -16.61 44.54
CA ALA A 808 25.70 -15.66 43.72
C ALA A 808 25.28 -15.74 42.23
N HIS A 809 25.16 -16.94 41.67
CA HIS A 809 24.71 -17.13 40.29
C HIS A 809 23.28 -16.59 40.06
N LEU A 810 22.33 -16.96 40.92
CA LEU A 810 20.94 -16.50 40.82
C LEU A 810 20.79 -15.00 41.10
N SER A 811 21.67 -14.41 41.89
CA SER A 811 21.67 -12.96 42.15
C SER A 811 21.93 -12.14 40.88
N PHE A 812 22.74 -12.64 39.95
CA PHE A 812 22.97 -11.98 38.65
C PHE A 812 21.82 -12.17 37.66
N LEU A 813 20.94 -13.14 37.91
CA LEU A 813 19.78 -13.47 37.08
C LEU A 813 18.45 -13.08 37.75
N ARG A 814 18.49 -12.16 38.71
CA ARG A 814 17.33 -11.75 39.50
C ARG A 814 16.29 -11.03 38.62
N PRO A 815 15.00 -11.38 38.74
CA PRO A 815 13.93 -10.67 38.07
C PRO A 815 13.70 -9.28 38.67
N LYS A 816 13.47 -8.28 37.82
CA LYS A 816 12.84 -7.01 38.21
C LYS A 816 11.40 -7.26 38.68
N ARG A 817 10.85 -6.34 39.46
CA ARG A 817 9.46 -6.44 39.98
C ARG A 817 8.43 -6.61 38.86
N GLN A 818 8.61 -5.91 37.75
CA GLN A 818 7.73 -5.97 36.58
C GLN A 818 7.77 -7.37 35.95
N ALA A 819 8.95 -7.98 35.83
CA ALA A 819 9.11 -9.35 35.34
C ALA A 819 8.38 -10.37 36.24
N GLN A 820 8.45 -10.20 37.57
CA GLN A 820 7.71 -11.05 38.51
C GLN A 820 6.19 -10.91 38.34
N LEU A 821 5.69 -9.68 38.18
CA LEU A 821 4.26 -9.42 37.95
C LEU A 821 3.76 -10.07 36.65
N ILE A 822 4.54 -9.97 35.57
CA ILE A 822 4.22 -10.63 34.29
C ILE A 822 4.22 -12.15 34.48
N SER A 823 5.23 -12.71 35.14
CA SER A 823 5.34 -14.15 35.35
C SER A 823 4.20 -14.73 36.19
N ASN A 824 3.71 -13.99 37.19
CA ASN A 824 2.57 -14.42 38.02
C ASN A 824 1.30 -14.58 37.17
N GLN A 825 1.08 -13.69 36.20
CA GLN A 825 -0.05 -13.78 35.28
C GLN A 825 0.18 -14.83 34.20
N SER A 826 1.41 -14.92 33.70
CA SER A 826 1.88 -15.94 32.76
C SER A 826 1.64 -17.36 33.29
N LEU A 827 1.82 -17.57 34.60
CA LEU A 827 1.55 -18.84 35.27
C LEU A 827 0.05 -19.21 35.23
N VAL A 828 -0.85 -18.24 35.43
CA VAL A 828 -2.30 -18.45 35.30
C VAL A 828 -2.64 -18.83 33.85
N LEU A 829 -2.04 -18.17 32.87
CA LEU A 829 -2.22 -18.48 31.45
C LEU A 829 -1.69 -19.88 31.09
N GLU A 830 -0.58 -20.30 31.69
CA GLU A 830 -0.02 -21.65 31.52
C GLU A 830 -0.99 -22.72 32.04
N PHE A 831 -1.49 -22.60 33.28
CA PHE A 831 -2.47 -23.53 33.84
C PHE A 831 -3.80 -23.53 33.10
N ALA A 832 -4.26 -22.38 32.62
CA ALA A 832 -5.47 -22.28 31.81
C ALA A 832 -5.28 -23.03 30.49
N SER A 833 -4.14 -22.85 29.81
CA SER A 833 -3.78 -23.54 28.57
C SER A 833 -3.66 -25.05 28.78
N GLN A 834 -3.08 -25.50 29.90
CA GLN A 834 -3.04 -26.91 30.28
C GLN A 834 -4.44 -27.50 30.47
N THR A 835 -5.36 -26.74 31.07
CA THR A 835 -6.75 -27.18 31.24
C THR A 835 -7.43 -27.38 29.88
N PHE A 836 -7.22 -26.47 28.93
CA PHE A 836 -7.71 -26.62 27.56
C PHE A 836 -7.12 -27.85 26.86
N ALA A 837 -5.82 -28.07 27.01
CA ALA A 837 -5.12 -29.23 26.45
C ALA A 837 -5.66 -30.56 27.00
N ASN A 838 -5.79 -30.66 28.33
CA ASN A 838 -6.28 -31.87 28.99
C ASN A 838 -7.76 -32.15 28.65
N ASN A 839 -8.59 -31.11 28.56
CA ASN A 839 -9.97 -31.25 28.12
C ASN A 839 -10.05 -31.71 26.65
N PHE A 840 -9.14 -31.25 25.79
CA PHE A 840 -9.05 -31.70 24.40
C PHE A 840 -8.64 -33.18 24.31
N LEU A 841 -7.65 -33.61 25.09
CA LEU A 841 -7.15 -35.00 25.11
C LEU A 841 -8.13 -36.01 25.73
N ASN A 842 -8.93 -35.59 26.73
CA ASN A 842 -9.87 -36.46 27.45
C ASN A 842 -11.26 -36.59 26.80
N ARG A 843 -11.46 -36.08 25.57
CA ARG A 843 -12.74 -36.16 24.84
C ARG A 843 -13.03 -37.58 24.32
N ASN A 844 -13.49 -38.45 25.20
CA ASN A 844 -14.34 -39.59 24.84
C ASN A 844 -15.81 -39.17 25.02
N GLN A 845 -16.55 -39.12 23.90
CA GLN A 845 -18.02 -39.19 23.81
C GLN A 845 -18.85 -38.29 24.76
N ARG A 846 -19.19 -37.06 24.32
CA ARG A 846 -20.47 -36.33 24.55
C ARG A 846 -20.24 -34.84 24.25
N ASP A 847 -20.65 -34.40 23.06
CA ASP A 847 -21.19 -33.07 22.73
C ASP A 847 -21.14 -32.88 21.21
N GLU A 848 -22.26 -33.16 20.55
CA GLU A 848 -22.43 -33.02 19.09
C GLU A 848 -22.56 -31.56 18.62
N GLU A 849 -22.63 -30.57 19.52
CA GLU A 849 -22.91 -29.17 19.16
C GLU A 849 -21.69 -28.26 18.98
N THR A 850 -20.46 -28.70 19.29
CA THR A 850 -19.24 -27.90 19.04
C THR A 850 -18.18 -28.69 18.29
N ARG A 851 -18.33 -28.75 16.95
CA ARG A 851 -17.27 -29.18 16.03
C ARG A 851 -16.09 -28.18 16.06
N LEU A 852 -15.18 -28.34 17.01
CA LEU A 852 -13.86 -27.73 16.96
C LEU A 852 -12.97 -28.59 16.04
N SER A 853 -12.54 -28.01 14.92
CA SER A 853 -11.77 -28.65 13.84
C SER A 853 -10.26 -28.67 14.14
N PHE A 854 -9.82 -29.30 15.22
CA PHE A 854 -8.39 -29.49 15.50
C PHE A 854 -8.01 -30.95 15.36
N ASN A 855 -7.03 -31.25 14.50
CA ASN A 855 -6.56 -32.61 14.23
C ASN A 855 -5.44 -33.04 15.19
N SER A 856 -4.83 -32.09 15.91
CA SER A 856 -3.73 -32.33 16.82
C SER A 856 -3.69 -31.32 17.98
N ILE A 857 -2.99 -31.65 19.06
CA ILE A 857 -2.71 -30.72 20.17
C ILE A 857 -1.88 -29.52 19.70
N GLN A 858 -1.01 -29.72 18.71
CA GLN A 858 -0.22 -28.66 18.07
C GLN A 858 -1.11 -27.60 17.41
N ASP A 859 -2.19 -28.02 16.75
CA ASP A 859 -3.13 -27.10 16.09
C ASP A 859 -3.88 -26.25 17.14
N LEU A 860 -4.28 -26.86 18.26
CA LEU A 860 -4.90 -26.16 19.38
C LEU A 860 -3.93 -25.14 20.00
N MET A 861 -2.69 -25.55 20.27
CA MET A 861 -1.66 -24.68 20.87
C MET A 861 -1.28 -23.50 19.97
N SER A 862 -1.40 -23.67 18.65
CA SER A 862 -1.18 -22.59 17.69
C SER A 862 -2.36 -21.60 17.61
N ALA A 863 -3.57 -22.03 18.01
CA ALA A 863 -4.77 -21.21 17.99
C ALA A 863 -5.03 -20.44 19.30
N LEU A 864 -4.65 -21.02 20.45
CA LEU A 864 -4.84 -20.45 21.79
C LEU A 864 -4.34 -18.99 21.95
N PRO A 865 -3.19 -18.57 21.38
CA PRO A 865 -2.71 -17.19 21.52
C PRO A 865 -3.65 -16.12 20.98
N ASN A 866 -4.61 -16.49 20.12
CA ASN A 866 -5.57 -15.56 19.53
C ASN A 866 -6.82 -15.34 20.40
N VAL A 867 -6.96 -16.05 21.52
CA VAL A 867 -8.07 -15.84 22.47
C VAL A 867 -7.79 -14.61 23.33
N ASP A 868 -8.68 -13.61 23.25
CA ASP A 868 -8.58 -12.43 24.09
C ASP A 868 -8.97 -12.77 25.54
N VAL A 869 -8.03 -12.52 26.44
CA VAL A 869 -8.14 -12.69 27.89
C VAL A 869 -7.89 -11.38 28.65
N GLY A 870 -7.70 -10.28 27.92
CA GLY A 870 -7.25 -9.00 28.45
C GLY A 870 -8.21 -8.40 29.48
N ASP A 871 -9.51 -8.59 29.31
CA ASP A 871 -10.53 -8.08 30.25
C ASP A 871 -10.75 -9.00 31.48
N LEU A 872 -10.16 -10.20 31.49
CA LEU A 872 -10.35 -11.22 32.53
C LEU A 872 -9.14 -11.38 33.46
N LEU A 873 -8.01 -10.77 33.08
CA LEU A 873 -6.76 -10.77 33.83
C LEU A 873 -6.37 -9.35 34.24
N ASP A 874 -6.04 -9.18 35.51
CA ASP A 874 -5.54 -7.93 36.06
C ASP A 874 -4.05 -7.77 35.73
N ILE A 875 -3.72 -7.66 34.44
CA ILE A 875 -2.37 -7.32 34.00
C ILE A 875 -2.27 -5.79 34.02
N PRO A 876 -1.40 -5.19 34.86
CA PRO A 876 -1.18 -3.75 34.81
C PRO A 876 -0.72 -3.37 33.40
N LYS A 877 -1.57 -2.66 32.65
CA LYS A 877 -1.22 -2.22 31.28
C LYS A 877 -0.07 -1.21 31.31
N VAL A 878 0.06 -0.45 32.41
CA VAL A 878 1.12 0.54 32.63
C VAL A 878 1.83 0.21 33.94
N PHE A 879 3.15 0.07 33.89
CA PHE A 879 3.98 0.03 35.10
C PHE A 879 4.44 1.45 35.43
N ASP A 880 4.62 1.77 36.73
CA ASP A 880 5.09 3.08 37.19
C ASP A 880 6.41 3.54 36.54
N CYS A 881 7.21 2.58 36.05
CA CYS A 881 8.52 2.78 35.43
C CYS A 881 8.51 2.72 33.89
N ASP A 882 7.34 2.69 33.26
CA ASP A 882 7.17 2.48 31.82
C ASP A 882 7.00 3.79 31.02
N ASP A 883 7.31 3.76 29.73
CA ASP A 883 7.00 4.81 28.75
C ASP A 883 5.85 4.30 27.87
N GLN A 884 4.63 4.83 28.03
CA GLN A 884 3.47 4.42 27.23
C GLN A 884 2.59 5.62 26.85
N THR A 885 3.14 6.56 26.08
CA THR A 885 2.33 7.61 25.46
C THR A 885 1.91 7.17 24.06
N LEU A 886 0.61 7.30 23.77
CA LEU A 886 0.04 7.14 22.43
C LEU A 886 -0.67 8.43 22.02
N PRO A 887 -0.65 8.80 20.72
CA PRO A 887 0.03 8.10 19.62
C PRO A 887 1.56 8.20 19.69
N CYS A 888 2.28 7.30 19.00
CA CYS A 888 3.75 7.38 18.90
C CYS A 888 4.17 8.68 18.18
N ASP A 889 5.09 9.41 18.79
CA ASP A 889 5.67 10.61 18.20
C ASP A 889 6.84 10.26 17.28
N HIS A 890 6.55 10.19 15.98
CA HIS A 890 7.56 9.97 14.93
C HIS A 890 8.50 11.17 14.72
N THR A 891 8.22 12.33 15.33
CA THR A 891 9.09 13.51 15.30
C THR A 891 10.09 13.54 16.46
N SER A 892 9.92 12.67 17.46
CA SER A 892 10.87 12.54 18.56
C SER A 892 12.25 12.14 18.05
N LYS A 893 13.25 12.95 18.37
CA LYS A 893 14.65 12.72 17.97
C LYS A 893 15.30 11.56 18.73
N PHE A 894 14.83 11.28 19.96
CA PHE A 894 15.45 10.32 20.87
C PHE A 894 14.54 9.13 21.13
N ARG A 895 15.14 7.94 21.21
CA ARG A 895 14.46 6.71 21.61
C ARG A 895 14.08 6.77 23.08
N THR A 896 12.92 6.20 23.41
CA THR A 896 12.48 5.97 24.80
C THR A 896 13.41 4.96 25.48
N ILE A 897 13.45 4.96 26.82
CA ILE A 897 14.37 4.06 27.54
C ILE A 897 13.88 2.61 27.53
N THR A 898 12.58 2.40 27.39
CA THR A 898 11.98 1.07 27.32
C THR A 898 12.01 0.47 25.93
N GLY A 899 12.39 1.25 24.91
CA GLY A 899 12.25 0.88 23.50
C GLY A 899 10.83 1.02 22.95
N TRP A 900 9.90 1.59 23.73
CA TRP A 900 8.54 1.95 23.28
C TRP A 900 8.57 2.88 22.06
N CYS A 901 7.73 2.60 21.07
CA CYS A 901 7.63 3.35 19.80
C CYS A 901 8.91 3.37 18.95
N ASN A 902 9.92 2.53 19.23
CA ASN A 902 11.03 2.33 18.28
C ASN A 902 10.53 1.76 16.95
N ASN A 903 9.44 1.00 16.98
CA ASN A 903 8.63 0.66 15.80
C ASN A 903 7.28 1.40 15.88
N LEU A 904 7.03 2.32 14.96
CA LEU A 904 5.85 3.18 14.98
C LEU A 904 4.52 2.45 14.71
N ASN A 905 4.57 1.30 14.03
CA ASN A 905 3.39 0.48 13.70
C ASN A 905 3.08 -0.54 14.81
N HIS A 906 4.13 -1.03 15.47
CA HIS A 906 4.05 -1.99 16.55
C HIS A 906 4.89 -1.47 17.73
N PRO A 907 4.35 -0.52 18.53
CA PRO A 907 5.10 0.22 19.55
C PRO A 907 5.76 -0.66 20.61
N GLU A 908 5.30 -1.91 20.76
CA GLU A 908 5.77 -2.88 21.73
C GLU A 908 6.90 -3.79 21.23
N TRP A 909 7.21 -3.78 19.94
CA TRP A 909 8.23 -4.67 19.38
C TRP A 909 9.63 -4.30 19.86
N GLY A 910 10.35 -5.29 20.39
CA GLY A 910 11.69 -5.11 20.96
C GLY A 910 11.73 -4.28 22.25
N LYS A 911 10.56 -3.89 22.79
CA LYS A 911 10.43 -3.20 24.07
C LYS A 911 10.92 -4.12 25.21
N SER A 912 11.45 -3.54 26.28
CA SER A 912 11.72 -4.26 27.52
C SER A 912 10.44 -4.91 28.09
N MET A 913 10.62 -5.95 28.91
CA MET A 913 9.52 -6.74 29.50
C MET A 913 8.62 -7.41 28.46
N ARG A 914 9.22 -7.93 27.38
CA ARG A 914 8.55 -8.69 26.32
C ARG A 914 9.19 -10.06 26.14
N VAL A 915 8.45 -11.00 25.58
CA VAL A 915 8.99 -12.34 25.28
C VAL A 915 10.03 -12.27 24.15
N PHE A 916 10.99 -13.19 24.15
CA PHE A 916 11.92 -13.31 23.04
C PHE A 916 11.19 -13.61 21.72
N SER A 917 11.65 -12.98 20.63
CA SER A 917 11.21 -13.35 19.29
C SER A 917 11.79 -14.71 18.91
N ARG A 918 10.97 -15.58 18.33
CA ARG A 918 11.38 -16.90 17.88
C ARG A 918 11.40 -17.01 16.37
N ILE A 919 12.47 -17.58 15.83
CA ILE A 919 12.58 -17.93 14.40
C ILE A 919 11.82 -19.25 14.12
N LEU A 920 11.73 -20.14 15.12
CA LEU A 920 11.03 -21.43 15.03
C LEU A 920 10.10 -21.63 16.24
N PRO A 921 8.97 -22.33 16.10
CA PRO A 921 8.10 -22.64 17.23
C PRO A 921 8.83 -23.39 18.36
N PRO A 922 8.47 -23.16 19.64
CA PRO A 922 9.06 -23.89 20.75
C PRO A 922 8.63 -25.36 20.71
N VAL A 923 9.53 -26.25 21.17
CA VAL A 923 9.31 -27.69 21.28
C VAL A 923 9.47 -28.11 22.73
N TYR A 924 8.35 -28.41 23.38
CA TYR A 924 8.26 -28.95 24.73
C TYR A 924 7.88 -30.43 24.67
N GLU A 925 8.20 -31.19 25.72
CA GLU A 925 7.89 -32.64 25.78
C GLU A 925 6.37 -32.89 25.71
N ASP A 926 5.58 -32.02 26.34
CA ASP A 926 4.12 -32.04 26.36
C ASP A 926 3.49 -31.04 25.36
N ASP A 927 4.31 -30.49 24.45
CA ASP A 927 3.96 -29.41 23.50
C ASP A 927 3.46 -28.10 24.15
N MET A 928 3.64 -27.94 25.47
CA MET A 928 3.14 -26.80 26.24
C MET A 928 4.23 -26.11 27.05
N SER A 929 4.83 -26.80 28.01
CA SER A 929 5.82 -26.21 28.92
C SER A 929 6.81 -27.19 29.54
N SER A 930 6.56 -28.50 29.49
CA SER A 930 7.47 -29.50 30.06
C SER A 930 8.82 -29.52 29.30
N PRO A 931 9.96 -29.41 29.99
CA PRO A 931 11.27 -29.47 29.35
C PRO A 931 11.43 -30.76 28.54
N ARG A 932 12.03 -30.65 27.36
CA ARG A 932 12.31 -31.79 26.50
C ARG A 932 13.27 -32.76 27.19
N VAL A 933 12.88 -34.03 27.29
CA VAL A 933 13.67 -35.10 27.89
C VAL A 933 13.86 -36.29 26.95
N THR A 934 13.09 -36.39 25.87
CA THR A 934 13.23 -37.45 24.86
C THR A 934 13.82 -36.97 23.52
N GLY A 935 14.64 -37.85 22.93
CA GLY A 935 15.16 -37.73 21.59
C GLY A 935 14.13 -38.16 20.53
N ARG A 936 14.43 -37.91 19.25
CA ARG A 936 13.52 -38.23 18.14
C ARG A 936 13.15 -39.72 18.03
N GLN A 937 14.00 -40.60 18.55
CA GLN A 937 13.80 -42.06 18.58
C GLN A 937 13.09 -42.54 19.86
N GLY A 938 12.61 -41.63 20.71
CA GLY A 938 11.98 -41.95 22.00
C GLY A 938 12.96 -42.30 23.13
N THR A 939 14.27 -42.24 22.88
CA THR A 939 15.30 -42.49 23.91
C THR A 939 15.54 -41.25 24.77
N PRO A 940 15.86 -41.37 26.08
CA PRO A 940 16.21 -40.23 26.92
C PRO A 940 17.39 -39.42 26.35
N LEU A 941 17.32 -38.10 26.49
CA LEU A 941 18.43 -37.21 26.15
C LEU A 941 19.58 -37.38 27.17
N PRO A 942 20.85 -37.29 26.73
CA PRO A 942 21.98 -37.31 27.66
C PRO A 942 21.95 -36.08 28.58
N SER A 943 22.44 -36.25 29.81
CA SER A 943 22.57 -35.13 30.76
C SER A 943 23.44 -34.02 30.16
N GLY A 944 23.03 -32.76 30.37
CA GLY A 944 23.82 -31.59 29.96
C GLY A 944 25.24 -31.60 30.51
N ARG A 945 25.45 -32.18 31.71
CA ARG A 945 26.79 -32.33 32.28
C ARG A 945 27.64 -33.35 31.52
N LEU A 946 27.05 -34.45 31.06
CA LEU A 946 27.75 -35.43 30.23
C LEU A 946 28.21 -34.80 28.91
N ILE A 947 27.36 -33.99 28.28
CA ILE A 947 27.76 -33.25 27.07
C ILE A 947 28.90 -32.27 27.39
N SER A 948 28.77 -31.50 28.48
CA SER A 948 29.78 -30.54 28.91
C SER A 948 31.16 -31.18 29.11
N THR A 949 31.24 -32.35 29.76
CA THR A 949 32.53 -33.01 30.02
C THR A 949 33.11 -33.74 28.80
N GLN A 950 32.27 -34.19 27.87
CA GLN A 950 32.72 -34.93 26.69
C GLN A 950 33.05 -34.01 25.49
N VAL A 951 32.33 -32.90 25.33
CA VAL A 951 32.46 -32.00 24.17
C VAL A 951 33.22 -30.72 24.53
N HIS A 952 33.03 -30.20 25.73
CA HIS A 952 33.63 -28.94 26.19
C HIS A 952 34.70 -29.19 27.27
N TYR A 953 35.58 -30.17 27.05
CA TYR A 953 36.67 -30.45 27.96
C TYR A 953 37.65 -29.26 28.01
N ASP A 954 38.22 -29.02 29.19
CA ASP A 954 39.04 -27.83 29.45
C ASP A 954 40.36 -27.87 28.66
N VAL A 955 40.52 -26.92 27.73
CA VAL A 955 41.73 -26.73 26.93
C VAL A 955 42.01 -25.24 26.78
N ALA A 956 43.20 -24.82 27.18
CA ALA A 956 43.69 -23.47 26.89
C ALA A 956 44.20 -23.39 25.43
N ALA A 957 43.36 -22.88 24.54
CA ALA A 957 43.70 -22.65 23.13
C ALA A 957 43.52 -21.17 22.74
N PRO A 958 44.47 -20.27 23.07
CA PRO A 958 44.35 -18.85 22.76
C PRO A 958 44.34 -18.61 21.24
N HIS A 959 43.45 -17.73 20.78
CA HIS A 959 43.34 -17.39 19.36
C HIS A 959 44.51 -16.52 18.89
N VAL A 960 45.13 -16.87 17.77
CA VAL A 960 46.35 -16.20 17.28
C VAL A 960 46.12 -14.75 16.79
N ARG A 961 44.89 -14.40 16.42
CA ARG A 961 44.55 -13.08 15.83
C ARG A 961 43.74 -12.15 16.74
N TYR A 962 42.93 -12.69 17.64
CA TYR A 962 41.91 -11.91 18.35
C TYR A 962 42.25 -11.81 19.82
N SER A 963 42.21 -10.60 20.37
CA SER A 963 42.38 -10.38 21.80
C SER A 963 41.10 -10.72 22.56
N LEU A 964 41.21 -10.83 23.88
CA LEU A 964 40.09 -11.06 24.79
C LEU A 964 38.98 -10.01 24.66
N MET A 965 39.29 -8.82 24.13
CA MET A 965 38.31 -7.74 23.91
C MET A 965 37.16 -8.17 22.99
N VAL A 966 37.37 -9.08 22.04
CA VAL A 966 36.29 -9.57 21.18
C VAL A 966 35.21 -10.30 21.99
N MET A 967 35.63 -11.19 22.89
CA MET A 967 34.70 -11.88 23.81
C MET A 967 34.04 -10.86 24.75
N GLN A 968 34.84 -9.92 25.28
CA GLN A 968 34.37 -8.97 26.26
C GLN A 968 33.33 -7.98 25.70
N TRP A 969 33.55 -7.52 24.47
CA TRP A 969 32.59 -6.73 23.71
C TRP A 969 31.33 -7.54 23.37
N GLY A 970 31.49 -8.83 23.05
CA GLY A 970 30.37 -9.74 22.83
C GLY A 970 29.46 -9.85 24.06
N GLN A 971 30.01 -10.04 25.26
CA GLN A 971 29.23 -10.04 26.50
C GLN A 971 28.57 -8.68 26.75
N PHE A 972 29.30 -7.59 26.53
CA PHE A 972 28.76 -6.25 26.73
C PHE A 972 27.54 -5.97 25.84
N VAL A 973 27.59 -6.38 24.56
CA VAL A 973 26.45 -6.28 23.63
C VAL A 973 25.33 -7.24 23.99
N ASP A 974 25.63 -8.48 24.39
CA ASP A 974 24.58 -9.43 24.85
C ASP A 974 23.80 -8.87 26.04
N HIS A 975 24.49 -8.21 26.98
CA HIS A 975 23.86 -7.58 28.13
C HIS A 975 22.96 -6.41 27.77
N ASP A 976 23.07 -5.89 26.54
CA ASP A 976 22.23 -4.81 26.02
C ASP A 976 20.94 -5.32 25.38
N ILE A 977 20.95 -6.55 24.83
CA ILE A 977 19.84 -7.08 24.03
C ILE A 977 19.15 -8.31 24.63
N THR A 978 19.78 -9.00 25.58
CA THR A 978 19.20 -10.18 26.24
C THR A 978 19.40 -10.19 27.75
N PHE A 979 18.31 -10.45 28.47
CA PHE A 979 18.32 -10.76 29.88
C PHE A 979 17.13 -11.68 30.20
N THR A 980 17.43 -12.96 30.44
CA THR A 980 16.42 -13.95 30.86
C THR A 980 16.47 -14.12 32.38
N PRO A 981 15.50 -13.61 33.14
CA PRO A 981 15.52 -13.75 34.59
C PRO A 981 15.11 -15.17 35.04
N MET A 982 15.68 -15.64 36.14
CA MET A 982 15.41 -16.96 36.75
C MET A 982 14.39 -16.92 37.87
N ASN A 983 13.60 -18.00 38.04
CA ASN A 983 12.61 -18.08 39.11
C ASN A 983 13.25 -17.98 40.50
N THR A 984 12.57 -17.30 41.41
CA THR A 984 13.02 -17.06 42.79
C THR A 984 11.85 -17.21 43.75
N ALA A 985 12.13 -17.61 44.99
CA ALA A 985 11.12 -17.76 46.02
C ALA A 985 10.99 -16.50 46.89
N ASN A 986 9.98 -15.66 46.60
CA ASN A 986 9.84 -14.30 47.13
C ASN A 986 11.15 -13.48 47.03
N GLY A 987 11.82 -13.53 45.87
CA GLY A 987 13.07 -12.81 45.63
C GLY A 987 14.32 -13.42 46.28
N LYS A 988 14.18 -14.57 46.97
CA LYS A 988 15.29 -15.36 47.49
C LYS A 988 15.74 -16.44 46.49
N PRO A 989 17.05 -16.69 46.33
CA PRO A 989 17.57 -17.77 45.49
C PRO A 989 17.12 -19.17 45.96
N LEU A 990 16.75 -20.03 45.01
CA LEU A 990 16.38 -21.42 45.25
C LEU A 990 17.61 -22.34 45.24
N ASP A 991 17.61 -23.35 46.12
CA ASP A 991 18.57 -24.45 46.08
C ASP A 991 17.91 -25.71 45.47
N CYS A 992 18.19 -25.93 44.19
CA CYS A 992 17.70 -27.08 43.44
C CYS A 992 18.78 -28.17 43.29
N SER A 993 19.73 -28.28 44.22
CA SER A 993 20.82 -29.28 44.14
C SER A 993 20.38 -30.72 44.44
N ASP A 994 19.25 -30.94 45.12
CA ASP A 994 18.65 -32.27 45.23
C ASP A 994 18.01 -32.66 43.87
N CYS A 995 18.29 -33.85 43.37
CA CYS A 995 17.71 -34.35 42.11
C CYS A 995 16.18 -34.49 42.13
N GLN A 996 15.54 -34.47 43.31
CA GLN A 996 14.08 -34.48 43.49
C GLN A 996 13.51 -33.08 43.81
N SER A 997 14.31 -32.02 43.71
CA SER A 997 13.95 -30.64 44.05
C SER A 997 12.72 -30.11 43.30
N ALA A 998 12.41 -30.62 42.11
CA ALA A 998 11.16 -30.32 41.40
C ALA A 998 9.90 -30.65 42.23
N ARG A 999 9.97 -31.66 43.10
CA ARG A 999 8.87 -32.09 43.97
C ARG A 999 9.02 -31.60 45.41
N SER A 1000 10.25 -31.52 45.90
CA SER A 1000 10.54 -31.22 47.32
C SER A 1000 10.82 -29.75 47.61
N VAL A 1001 11.18 -28.94 46.59
CA VAL A 1001 11.55 -27.53 46.75
C VAL A 1001 10.63 -26.63 45.94
N HIS A 1002 10.67 -26.73 44.61
CA HIS A 1002 9.87 -25.88 43.72
C HIS A 1002 9.71 -26.54 42.34
N PRO A 1003 8.52 -26.49 41.69
CA PRO A 1003 8.30 -27.15 40.40
C PRO A 1003 9.18 -26.63 39.25
N GLU A 1004 9.76 -25.44 39.41
CA GLU A 1004 10.68 -24.84 38.44
C GLU A 1004 12.15 -25.24 38.68
N CYS A 1005 12.43 -26.07 39.67
CA CYS A 1005 13.73 -26.74 39.80
C CYS A 1005 13.90 -27.78 38.70
N LEU A 1006 15.01 -27.72 37.97
CA LEU A 1006 15.37 -28.69 36.93
C LEU A 1006 16.85 -29.11 37.11
N PRO A 1007 17.18 -29.86 38.19
CA PRO A 1007 18.55 -30.25 38.51
C PRO A 1007 19.25 -31.00 37.37
N ILE A 1008 20.52 -30.70 37.13
CA ILE A 1008 21.34 -31.41 36.13
C ILE A 1008 22.04 -32.59 36.79
N VAL A 1009 21.66 -33.81 36.39
CA VAL A 1009 22.23 -35.05 36.95
C VAL A 1009 23.71 -35.20 36.57
N VAL A 1010 24.57 -35.47 37.56
CA VAL A 1010 25.99 -35.76 37.35
C VAL A 1010 26.15 -37.19 36.81
N PRO A 1011 26.81 -37.38 35.64
CA PRO A 1011 26.96 -38.71 35.07
C PRO A 1011 27.97 -39.58 35.86
N PRO A 1012 27.91 -40.92 35.70
CA PRO A 1012 29.00 -41.79 36.15
C PRO A 1012 30.32 -41.37 35.48
N ASN A 1013 31.42 -41.38 36.25
CA ASN A 1013 32.76 -40.98 35.80
C ASN A 1013 32.96 -39.49 35.47
N ASP A 1014 32.16 -38.59 36.06
CA ASP A 1014 32.46 -37.16 36.02
C ASP A 1014 33.86 -36.89 36.64
N PRO A 1015 34.72 -36.10 35.99
CA PRO A 1015 36.09 -35.88 36.45
C PRO A 1015 36.18 -35.02 37.73
N PHE A 1016 35.10 -34.30 38.09
CA PHE A 1016 35.12 -33.33 39.19
C PHE A 1016 34.06 -33.64 40.26
N TYR A 1017 32.81 -33.88 39.87
CA TYR A 1017 31.72 -34.11 40.81
C TYR A 1017 31.50 -35.60 41.11
N PRO A 1018 31.30 -36.01 42.37
CA PRO A 1018 30.96 -37.40 42.66
C PRO A 1018 29.53 -37.70 42.18
N ALA A 1019 29.33 -38.77 41.41
CA ALA A 1019 28.00 -39.15 40.89
C ALA A 1019 26.98 -39.48 42.00
N ILE A 1020 27.45 -39.92 43.17
CA ILE A 1020 26.64 -40.20 44.35
C ILE A 1020 27.16 -39.35 45.51
N ASN A 1021 26.26 -38.69 46.22
CA ASN A 1021 26.58 -37.97 47.43
C ASN A 1021 26.91 -38.98 48.54
N ARG A 1022 28.16 -38.96 49.02
CA ARG A 1022 28.67 -39.91 50.03
C ARG A 1022 27.94 -39.83 51.38
N THR A 1023 27.28 -38.71 51.68
CA THR A 1023 26.59 -38.48 52.95
C THR A 1023 25.13 -38.93 52.90
N THR A 1024 24.45 -38.79 51.74
CA THR A 1024 23.02 -39.08 51.62
C THR A 1024 22.72 -40.38 50.85
N GLY A 1025 23.71 -40.94 50.14
CA GLY A 1025 23.53 -42.11 49.28
C GLY A 1025 22.69 -41.85 48.02
N ARG A 1026 22.30 -40.60 47.77
CA ARG A 1026 21.49 -40.18 46.62
C ARG A 1026 22.35 -39.72 45.45
N PRO A 1027 21.84 -39.72 44.21
CA PRO A 1027 22.52 -39.12 43.07
C PRO A 1027 22.85 -37.65 43.33
N THR A 1028 24.03 -37.20 42.89
CA THR A 1028 24.41 -35.79 42.94
C THR A 1028 23.85 -35.04 41.74
N CYS A 1029 23.28 -33.87 41.98
CA CYS A 1029 22.83 -32.98 40.92
C CYS A 1029 23.42 -31.57 41.06
N ILE A 1030 23.61 -30.90 39.92
CA ILE A 1030 23.97 -29.48 39.86
C ILE A 1030 22.66 -28.67 39.89
N SER A 1031 22.58 -27.69 40.79
CA SER A 1031 21.41 -26.81 40.91
C SER A 1031 21.17 -26.05 39.61
N PHE A 1032 19.96 -26.13 39.08
CA PHE A 1032 19.51 -25.35 37.93
C PHE A 1032 18.02 -25.02 38.10
N VAL A 1033 17.69 -23.75 37.85
CA VAL A 1033 16.34 -23.20 38.00
C VAL A 1033 15.86 -22.71 36.65
N ARG A 1034 14.61 -23.01 36.30
CA ARG A 1034 14.01 -22.56 35.05
C ARG A 1034 13.77 -21.04 35.08
N SER A 1035 13.87 -20.42 33.91
CA SER A 1035 13.55 -19.00 33.71
C SER A 1035 12.08 -18.68 34.00
N LEU A 1036 11.79 -17.41 34.30
CA LEU A 1036 10.41 -16.94 34.41
C LEU A 1036 9.66 -17.12 33.09
N ALA A 1037 8.37 -17.39 33.20
CA ALA A 1037 7.45 -17.40 32.06
C ALA A 1037 7.03 -15.96 31.75
N GLY A 1038 6.88 -15.63 30.46
CA GLY A 1038 6.60 -14.26 30.00
C GLY A 1038 5.37 -14.12 29.11
N GLN A 1039 4.63 -15.20 28.85
CA GLN A 1039 3.49 -15.16 27.94
C GLN A 1039 2.36 -14.28 28.47
N LEU A 1040 1.80 -13.46 27.59
CA LEU A 1040 0.64 -12.60 27.87
C LEU A 1040 -0.65 -13.10 27.21
N THR A 1041 -0.56 -14.23 26.51
CA THR A 1041 -1.67 -14.90 25.83
C THR A 1041 -1.71 -16.37 26.24
N LEU A 1042 -2.82 -17.07 25.96
CA LEU A 1042 -2.90 -18.52 26.13
C LEU A 1042 -1.97 -19.23 25.12
N GLY A 1043 -1.50 -20.43 25.44
CA GLY A 1043 -0.65 -21.23 24.56
C GLY A 1043 0.60 -21.75 25.26
N ARG A 1044 1.68 -21.91 24.49
CA ARG A 1044 2.95 -22.47 24.96
C ARG A 1044 3.68 -21.50 25.90
N ARG A 1045 4.51 -22.05 26.78
CA ARG A 1045 5.38 -21.25 27.65
C ARG A 1045 6.40 -20.47 26.84
N GLU A 1046 6.53 -19.19 27.14
CA GLU A 1046 7.52 -18.29 26.52
C GLU A 1046 8.47 -17.69 27.54
N GLN A 1047 9.70 -17.37 27.12
CA GLN A 1047 10.71 -16.77 27.99
C GLN A 1047 10.69 -15.25 27.87
N LEU A 1048 10.70 -14.58 29.03
CA LEU A 1048 10.74 -13.12 29.13
C LEU A 1048 12.15 -12.59 28.88
N ASN A 1049 12.26 -11.54 28.06
CA ASN A 1049 13.40 -10.64 28.04
C ASN A 1049 13.08 -9.41 28.90
N GLN A 1050 13.82 -9.21 29.99
CA GLN A 1050 13.55 -8.07 30.89
C GLN A 1050 14.18 -6.75 30.41
N VAL A 1051 15.15 -6.83 29.49
CA VAL A 1051 15.80 -5.67 28.85
C VAL A 1051 15.25 -5.46 27.43
N THR A 1052 15.64 -4.38 26.76
CA THR A 1052 15.24 -4.13 25.38
C THR A 1052 15.90 -5.14 24.42
N ALA A 1053 15.40 -5.26 23.20
CA ALA A 1053 16.05 -6.07 22.15
C ALA A 1053 16.89 -5.21 21.19
N TYR A 1054 17.23 -3.98 21.59
CA TYR A 1054 17.92 -3.01 20.76
C TYR A 1054 19.35 -2.82 21.26
N VAL A 1055 20.28 -2.56 20.34
CA VAL A 1055 21.60 -2.05 20.72
C VAL A 1055 21.44 -0.56 21.01
N ASP A 1056 21.16 -0.23 22.27
CA ASP A 1056 20.82 1.12 22.76
C ASP A 1056 21.54 1.50 24.05
N ALA A 1057 22.52 0.69 24.47
CA ALA A 1057 23.27 0.82 25.71
C ALA A 1057 22.37 0.87 26.96
N SER A 1058 21.22 0.20 26.93
CA SER A 1058 20.42 -0.10 28.12
C SER A 1058 21.22 -0.77 29.23
N ASN A 1059 22.29 -1.51 28.90
CA ASN A 1059 23.22 -2.06 29.89
C ASN A 1059 24.05 -0.99 30.64
N VAL A 1060 24.08 0.25 30.14
CA VAL A 1060 24.69 1.44 30.78
C VAL A 1060 23.61 2.36 31.35
N TYR A 1061 22.55 2.62 30.58
CA TYR A 1061 21.53 3.64 30.88
C TYR A 1061 20.26 3.11 31.56
N GLY A 1062 20.10 1.79 31.62
CA GLY A 1062 18.89 1.11 32.09
C GLY A 1062 17.90 0.80 30.98
N SER A 1063 16.99 -0.15 31.25
CA SER A 1063 15.91 -0.60 30.34
C SER A 1063 14.51 -0.11 30.74
N ASP A 1064 14.43 0.70 31.81
CA ASP A 1064 13.20 1.31 32.30
C ASP A 1064 13.48 2.67 32.96
N ARG A 1065 12.44 3.49 33.12
CA ARG A 1065 12.60 4.87 33.60
C ARG A 1065 13.12 4.95 35.03
N CYS A 1066 12.77 4.00 35.88
CA CYS A 1066 13.16 4.05 37.28
C CYS A 1066 14.66 3.78 37.43
N GLU A 1067 15.16 2.77 36.71
CA GLU A 1067 16.58 2.45 36.64
C GLU A 1067 17.39 3.59 36.02
N ALA A 1068 16.94 4.14 34.89
CA ALA A 1068 17.61 5.27 34.26
C ALA A 1068 17.67 6.51 35.16
N ARG A 1069 16.61 6.77 35.94
CA ARG A 1069 16.60 7.87 36.92
C ARG A 1069 17.59 7.61 38.06
N MET A 1070 17.66 6.38 38.57
CA MET A 1070 18.58 6.01 39.65
C MET A 1070 20.05 6.15 39.25
N LEU A 1071 20.38 5.89 37.98
CA LEU A 1071 21.74 6.00 37.46
C LEU A 1071 22.17 7.43 37.15
N ARG A 1072 21.28 8.43 37.27
CA ARG A 1072 21.55 9.82 36.93
C ARG A 1072 21.80 10.67 38.18
N THR A 1073 22.62 11.70 38.00
CA THR A 1073 22.81 12.76 39.01
C THR A 1073 21.76 13.85 38.92
N PHE A 1074 21.08 13.98 37.78
CA PHE A 1074 20.22 15.12 37.40
C PHE A 1074 20.93 16.48 37.43
N ILE A 1075 22.27 16.47 37.35
CA ILE A 1075 23.09 17.67 37.32
C ILE A 1075 24.03 17.60 36.11
N GLY A 1076 23.82 18.48 35.13
CA GLY A 1076 24.69 18.62 33.96
C GLY A 1076 24.63 17.44 32.98
N GLY A 1077 23.52 16.69 32.99
CA GLY A 1077 23.28 15.51 32.17
C GLY A 1077 24.08 14.27 32.58
N LYS A 1078 24.73 14.27 33.75
CA LYS A 1078 25.71 13.23 34.14
C LYS A 1078 25.09 12.00 34.77
N LEU A 1079 25.71 10.84 34.52
CA LEU A 1079 25.53 9.60 35.26
C LEU A 1079 26.25 9.63 36.61
N ASN A 1080 25.68 8.91 37.58
CA ASN A 1080 26.17 8.78 38.94
C ASN A 1080 27.48 7.97 38.99
N VAL A 1081 28.34 8.26 39.96
CA VAL A 1081 29.67 7.65 40.09
C VAL A 1081 30.08 7.43 41.53
N THR A 1082 30.96 6.46 41.76
CA THR A 1082 31.70 6.33 43.01
C THR A 1082 33.12 6.87 42.83
N ARG A 1083 33.54 7.80 43.70
CA ARG A 1083 34.92 8.30 43.68
C ARG A 1083 35.88 7.17 44.03
N HIS A 1084 36.97 7.05 43.27
CA HIS A 1084 37.96 6.02 43.52
C HIS A 1084 38.67 6.25 44.86
N PRO A 1085 38.81 5.24 45.75
CA PRO A 1085 39.38 5.40 47.09
C PRO A 1085 40.81 5.99 47.10
N HIS A 1086 41.59 5.71 46.06
CA HIS A 1086 42.98 6.19 45.90
C HIS A 1086 43.13 7.38 44.93
N GLY A 1087 42.06 8.13 44.64
CA GLY A 1087 42.13 9.31 43.78
C GLY A 1087 42.31 9.06 42.28
N ALA A 1088 42.15 7.81 41.82
CA ALA A 1088 42.09 7.49 40.39
C ALA A 1088 40.73 7.90 39.78
N LYS A 1089 40.53 7.60 38.48
CA LYS A 1089 39.30 7.94 37.76
C LYS A 1089 38.06 7.28 38.40
N ASP A 1090 36.93 7.97 38.32
CA ASP A 1090 35.64 7.58 38.92
C ASP A 1090 35.18 6.18 38.52
N LEU A 1091 34.60 5.41 39.44
CA LEU A 1091 34.06 4.07 39.21
C LEU A 1091 32.54 4.11 39.05
N LEU A 1092 31.94 3.01 38.61
CA LEU A 1092 30.49 2.83 38.66
C LEU A 1092 29.95 3.06 40.08
N PRO A 1093 28.69 3.51 40.22
CA PRO A 1093 28.04 3.64 41.52
C PRO A 1093 28.00 2.27 42.23
N GLN A 1094 28.15 2.28 43.56
CA GLN A 1094 28.14 1.07 44.38
C GLN A 1094 26.84 0.93 45.18
N THR A 1095 26.43 -0.32 45.42
CA THR A 1095 25.23 -0.67 46.18
C THR A 1095 25.53 -1.70 47.26
N SER A 1096 24.86 -1.58 48.40
CA SER A 1096 24.79 -2.61 49.45
C SER A 1096 23.53 -3.48 49.32
N ASN A 1097 22.65 -3.20 48.35
CA ASN A 1097 21.39 -3.92 48.19
C ASN A 1097 21.57 -5.34 47.63
N HIS A 1098 22.75 -5.64 47.07
CA HIS A 1098 23.12 -6.96 46.57
C HIS A 1098 23.71 -7.82 47.68
N LYS A 1099 22.84 -8.43 48.51
CA LYS A 1099 23.23 -9.22 49.69
C LYS A 1099 24.13 -10.42 49.39
N ASP A 1100 24.05 -10.97 48.17
CA ASP A 1100 24.85 -12.10 47.71
C ASP A 1100 26.14 -11.68 46.99
N CYS A 1101 26.49 -10.39 47.06
CA CYS A 1101 27.77 -9.89 46.60
C CYS A 1101 28.91 -10.56 47.39
N VAL A 1102 29.79 -11.24 46.65
CA VAL A 1102 30.95 -11.96 47.22
C VAL A 1102 32.21 -11.10 47.31
N ALA A 1103 32.14 -9.83 46.90
CA ALA A 1103 33.25 -8.89 47.04
C ALA A 1103 33.62 -8.73 48.53
N PRO A 1104 34.93 -8.61 48.87
CA PRO A 1104 35.35 -8.42 50.26
C PRO A 1104 34.72 -7.21 50.97
N SER A 1105 34.39 -6.16 50.22
CA SER A 1105 33.68 -4.96 50.71
C SER A 1105 32.20 -5.19 51.01
N GLY A 1106 31.60 -6.28 50.50
CA GLY A 1106 30.16 -6.49 50.49
C GLY A 1106 29.39 -5.55 49.54
N LEU A 1107 30.10 -4.77 48.71
CA LEU A 1107 29.52 -3.82 47.77
C LEU A 1107 29.74 -4.29 46.32
N CYS A 1108 28.68 -4.23 45.53
CA CYS A 1108 28.71 -4.50 44.08
C CYS A 1108 28.44 -3.20 43.30
N PHE A 1109 28.80 -3.16 42.02
CA PHE A 1109 28.51 -2.03 41.15
C PHE A 1109 27.08 -2.08 40.59
N GLU A 1110 26.47 -0.91 40.47
CA GLU A 1110 25.20 -0.65 39.78
C GLU A 1110 25.46 -0.07 38.39
N ALA A 1111 24.68 -0.55 37.42
CA ALA A 1111 24.66 -0.05 36.05
C ALA A 1111 23.24 -0.27 35.49
N GLY A 1112 23.04 -0.03 34.20
CA GLY A 1112 21.79 -0.38 33.52
C GLY A 1112 21.53 -1.90 33.44
N ASP A 1113 22.53 -2.72 33.77
CA ASP A 1113 22.44 -4.17 33.87
C ASP A 1113 23.05 -4.67 35.19
N SER A 1114 22.33 -5.55 35.90
CA SER A 1114 22.75 -6.07 37.22
C SER A 1114 23.95 -7.04 37.16
N ARG A 1115 24.30 -7.54 35.97
CA ARG A 1115 25.46 -8.41 35.72
C ARG A 1115 26.74 -7.62 35.48
N ALA A 1116 26.72 -6.29 35.59
CA ALA A 1116 27.93 -5.47 35.48
C ALA A 1116 29.06 -5.87 36.46
N SER A 1117 28.72 -6.55 37.57
CA SER A 1117 29.68 -7.08 38.56
C SER A 1117 29.97 -8.59 38.42
N GLU A 1118 29.55 -9.24 37.34
CA GLU A 1118 29.75 -10.69 37.14
C GLU A 1118 31.24 -11.03 37.06
N GLN A 1119 32.03 -10.20 36.37
CA GLN A 1119 33.48 -10.33 36.31
C GLN A 1119 34.18 -8.98 36.04
N PRO A 1120 35.48 -8.84 36.38
CA PRO A 1120 36.16 -7.54 36.41
C PRO A 1120 36.29 -6.80 35.07
N ALA A 1121 36.44 -7.51 33.96
CA ALA A 1121 36.57 -6.93 32.63
C ALA A 1121 35.24 -6.38 32.10
N LEU A 1122 34.10 -7.01 32.40
CA LEU A 1122 32.77 -6.43 32.19
C LEU A 1122 32.62 -5.14 33.00
N ALA A 1123 32.91 -5.18 34.30
CA ALA A 1123 32.83 -4.01 35.18
C ALA A 1123 33.67 -2.83 34.65
N ALA A 1124 34.87 -3.13 34.12
CA ALA A 1124 35.72 -2.13 33.48
C ALA A 1124 35.07 -1.51 32.23
N MET A 1125 34.43 -2.31 31.37
CA MET A 1125 33.72 -1.80 30.19
C MET A 1125 32.56 -0.87 30.56
N HIS A 1126 31.68 -1.30 31.47
CA HIS A 1126 30.58 -0.45 31.95
C HIS A 1126 31.11 0.87 32.55
N THR A 1127 32.21 0.79 33.33
CA THR A 1127 32.87 1.97 33.89
C THR A 1127 33.39 2.92 32.79
N ILE A 1128 33.97 2.39 31.71
CA ILE A 1128 34.46 3.21 30.59
C ILE A 1128 33.32 3.93 29.88
N PHE A 1129 32.21 3.25 29.59
CA PHE A 1129 31.06 3.86 28.92
C PHE A 1129 30.38 4.94 29.76
N MET A 1130 30.22 4.69 31.06
CA MET A 1130 29.74 5.71 31.99
C MET A 1130 30.65 6.94 32.01
N ARG A 1131 31.97 6.75 32.06
CA ARG A 1131 32.96 7.84 32.02
C ARG A 1131 32.89 8.61 30.71
N GLU A 1132 32.72 7.90 29.60
CA GLU A 1132 32.64 8.51 28.27
C GLU A 1132 31.39 9.37 28.11
N HIS A 1133 30.24 8.91 28.58
CA HIS A 1133 29.03 9.73 28.66
C HIS A 1133 29.26 11.00 29.47
N ASN A 1134 29.82 10.86 30.69
CA ASN A 1134 30.11 12.00 31.57
C ASN A 1134 31.12 12.99 30.96
N ARG A 1135 32.06 12.50 30.14
CA ARG A 1135 32.98 13.34 29.36
C ARG A 1135 32.24 14.10 28.27
N ILE A 1136 31.40 13.42 27.48
CA ILE A 1136 30.63 14.01 26.37
C ILE A 1136 29.70 15.11 26.87
N VAL A 1137 28.89 14.85 27.90
CA VAL A 1137 27.93 15.85 28.41
C VAL A 1137 28.64 17.06 29.04
N THR A 1138 29.83 16.86 29.63
CA THR A 1138 30.65 17.98 30.14
C THR A 1138 31.10 18.90 29.01
N GLU A 1139 31.52 18.35 27.86
CA GLU A 1139 31.90 19.16 26.70
C GLU A 1139 30.68 19.78 26.01
N LEU A 1140 29.57 19.05 25.89
CA LEU A 1140 28.31 19.59 25.35
C LEU A 1140 27.78 20.76 26.19
N GLN A 1141 27.88 20.68 27.52
CA GLN A 1141 27.47 21.75 28.43
C GLN A 1141 28.31 23.01 28.26
N LYS A 1142 29.62 22.87 27.99
CA LYS A 1142 30.49 24.02 27.68
C LYS A 1142 30.10 24.69 26.36
N MET A 1143 29.79 23.89 25.35
CA MET A 1143 29.39 24.40 24.03
C MET A 1143 27.96 24.96 24.03
N ASN A 1144 27.08 24.40 24.84
CA ASN A 1144 25.65 24.72 24.88
C ASN A 1144 25.19 25.01 26.33
N PRO A 1145 25.61 26.14 26.93
CA PRO A 1145 25.30 26.45 28.33
C PRO A 1145 23.80 26.65 28.62
N HIS A 1146 22.99 26.84 27.57
CA HIS A 1146 21.53 27.01 27.65
C HIS A 1146 20.77 25.68 27.64
N TRP A 1147 21.44 24.55 27.40
CA TRP A 1147 20.78 23.23 27.39
C TRP A 1147 20.40 22.79 28.81
N SER A 1148 19.21 22.22 28.94
CA SER A 1148 18.75 21.62 30.21
C SER A 1148 19.50 20.31 30.53
N ASP A 1149 19.41 19.86 31.78
CA ASP A 1149 19.95 18.55 32.20
C ASP A 1149 19.45 17.42 31.30
N GLU A 1150 18.15 17.41 31.00
CA GLU A 1150 17.53 16.39 30.16
C GLU A 1150 18.04 16.42 28.73
N MET A 1151 18.21 17.62 28.14
CA MET A 1151 18.78 17.74 26.80
C MET A 1151 20.22 17.25 26.74
N LEU A 1152 21.05 17.62 27.73
CA LEU A 1152 22.43 17.14 27.82
C LEU A 1152 22.48 15.62 27.96
N TYR A 1153 21.63 15.04 28.82
CA TYR A 1153 21.55 13.59 29.00
C TYR A 1153 21.16 12.87 27.70
N GLN A 1154 20.08 13.30 27.03
CA GLN A 1154 19.62 12.63 25.80
C GLN A 1154 20.62 12.75 24.66
N HIS A 1155 21.29 13.91 24.51
CA HIS A 1155 22.35 14.12 23.53
C HIS A 1155 23.68 13.44 23.89
N GLY A 1156 23.94 13.17 25.16
CA GLY A 1156 25.09 12.36 25.57
C GLY A 1156 24.83 10.85 25.44
N LYS A 1157 23.57 10.44 25.39
CA LYS A 1157 23.12 9.05 25.18
C LYS A 1157 23.08 8.70 23.69
N GLY A 1158 22.49 9.57 22.87
CA GLY A 1158 22.32 9.37 21.42
C GLY A 1158 23.48 9.92 20.61
#